data_AF-A0A8C6LXI8-F1
#
_entry.id   AF-A0A8C6LXI8-F1
#
_cell.length_a   1.000
_cell.length_b   1.000
_cell.length_c   1.000
_cell.angle_alpha   90.00
_cell.angle_beta   90.00
_cell.angle_gamma   90.00
#
_symmetry.space_group_name_H-M   'P 1'
#
loop_
_entity.id
_entity.type
_entity.pdbx_description
1 polymer ?
#
loop_
_entity_poly.entity_id
_entity_poly.type
_entity_poly.pdbx_seq_one_letter_code
_entity_poly.pdbx_strand_id
1 'polypeptide(L)'
;MFAKLKKKIAEEAATAPRSGVRIPRTISKESITSVGADSGDDFASDGSSSRDDLSAQLLRRNHQIRKLEAKLSDYAEQLRIMQKTKEKLEIALERHQDSSIKKLQEQSESHQANRTKMAEGMAVALEKKDQEWMEKLAALEREKSALSAQLEEMMKQSLTLFQKRDDLDELDGFQQQELAKVKEELLLLQEEDEQKVSELEARCQELQSVIQQVSEDFQMVSAKLEHIWLSYCLVWCLSRQAAVTEEDKERLLVEFQKKVSSLERRLQGNLSQDEHLQELLQEKSSLEMSLENTRAELLSVRTNHADTVSSLEAQVSRMSCSISDLQNLLRHKEDSSRAYRERTDTQVGQNSTSYSEFSCRSNSGYHTGLPVGNLLSDRTPEWICIRTLDFLPQVELNSQLMVSADISRSLDETRRQKEDLQAQVSTCTPAGHLHMNAHLKPFECDGITEILFAFVVQISYLEVEVETLTEQLQTPEVCEEDQNGSVTVDDLDHIQRINRDLEQQLGDKNRTIKQLQQRLAEMRRTLQKELKLKPEVEAEGKEKPEPVCPEPPSTPAPSPPTSRTTVTNTSDLNDSREINFEYLKHVVLKFMSSRDAEAYQLIRAVSVLLSFTREEEEMLKQTLEYKMSWFGSKPSPKGIIRPSISGASTHWS
;
A
#
# COMPACT_ATOMS: atom_id res chain seq x y z
N MET A 1 -38.50 -49.56 -10.70
CA MET A 1 -39.93 -49.53 -11.08
C MET A 1 -40.29 -50.45 -12.26
N PHE A 2 -39.45 -50.60 -13.30
CA PHE A 2 -39.75 -51.39 -14.53
C PHE A 2 -40.38 -52.78 -14.34
N ALA A 3 -40.04 -53.54 -13.28
CA ALA A 3 -40.66 -54.85 -13.01
C ALA A 3 -42.19 -54.80 -12.84
N LYS A 4 -42.74 -53.73 -12.23
CA LYS A 4 -44.19 -53.54 -12.10
C LYS A 4 -44.87 -53.25 -13.44
N LEU A 5 -44.15 -52.66 -14.40
CA LEU A 5 -44.67 -52.37 -15.74
C LEU A 5 -44.78 -53.64 -16.60
N LYS A 6 -43.74 -54.50 -16.58
CA LYS A 6 -43.78 -55.79 -17.28
C LYS A 6 -44.87 -56.74 -16.75
N LYS A 7 -45.16 -56.73 -15.43
CA LYS A 7 -46.29 -57.52 -14.90
C LYS A 7 -47.64 -57.02 -15.43
N LYS A 8 -47.86 -55.70 -15.46
CA LYS A 8 -49.16 -55.13 -15.87
C LYS A 8 -49.53 -55.44 -17.33
N ILE A 9 -48.54 -55.42 -18.24
CA ILE A 9 -48.73 -55.79 -19.65
C ILE A 9 -49.10 -57.27 -19.81
N ALA A 10 -48.59 -58.15 -18.94
CA ALA A 10 -48.96 -59.57 -18.93
C ALA A 10 -50.35 -59.84 -18.33
N GLU A 11 -50.82 -59.01 -17.40
CA GLU A 11 -52.16 -59.12 -16.79
C GLU A 11 -53.28 -58.60 -17.71
N GLU A 12 -53.06 -57.51 -18.48
CA GLU A 12 -54.07 -56.99 -19.42
C GLU A 12 -54.26 -57.88 -20.67
N ALA A 13 -53.27 -58.69 -21.04
CA ALA A 13 -53.38 -59.62 -22.17
C ALA A 13 -54.30 -60.83 -21.93
N ALA A 14 -54.77 -61.05 -20.69
CA ALA A 14 -55.50 -62.25 -20.29
C ALA A 14 -57.04 -62.12 -20.30
N THR A 15 -57.60 -60.92 -20.35
CA THR A 15 -59.05 -60.68 -20.19
C THR A 15 -59.78 -60.45 -21.52
N ALA A 16 -60.06 -61.54 -22.24
CA ALA A 16 -60.90 -61.52 -23.44
C ALA A 16 -62.37 -61.86 -23.12
N PRO A 17 -63.35 -60.94 -23.27
CA PRO A 17 -64.77 -61.27 -23.18
C PRO A 17 -65.24 -61.95 -24.47
N ARG A 18 -65.34 -63.29 -24.45
CA ARG A 18 -66.12 -64.02 -25.46
C ARG A 18 -67.60 -63.65 -25.32
N SER A 19 -68.17 -62.95 -26.30
CA SER A 19 -69.61 -62.82 -26.48
C SER A 19 -70.03 -63.48 -27.79
N GLY A 20 -71.01 -64.40 -27.71
CA GLY A 20 -71.53 -65.12 -28.86
C GLY A 20 -73.05 -65.19 -28.81
N VAL A 21 -73.70 -64.61 -29.83
CA VAL A 21 -75.15 -64.68 -30.06
C VAL A 21 -75.29 -65.05 -31.54
N ARG A 22 -75.52 -66.31 -31.91
CA ARG A 22 -76.72 -67.16 -31.73
C ARG A 22 -77.88 -66.67 -32.62
N ILE A 23 -78.27 -67.53 -33.55
CA ILE A 23 -79.21 -67.29 -34.67
C ILE A 23 -80.67 -67.22 -34.17
N PRO A 24 -81.60 -66.71 -34.99
CA PRO A 24 -82.78 -67.52 -35.34
C PRO A 24 -82.98 -67.73 -36.85
N ARG A 25 -83.42 -68.94 -37.23
CA ARG A 25 -84.02 -69.30 -38.54
C ARG A 25 -85.48 -69.73 -38.30
N THR A 26 -86.46 -69.06 -38.91
CA THR A 26 -87.92 -69.31 -38.88
C THR A 26 -88.62 -68.27 -39.78
N ILE A 27 -89.71 -68.45 -40.53
CA ILE A 27 -90.51 -69.56 -41.14
C ILE A 27 -91.21 -68.93 -42.39
N SER A 28 -92.02 -69.53 -43.27
CA SER A 28 -92.83 -70.78 -43.33
C SER A 28 -92.71 -71.47 -44.71
N LYS A 29 -93.59 -72.42 -45.05
CA LYS A 29 -93.51 -73.25 -46.27
C LYS A 29 -94.82 -74.02 -46.54
N GLU A 30 -95.54 -73.66 -47.60
CA GLU A 30 -96.63 -74.43 -48.23
C GLU A 30 -96.79 -74.01 -49.72
N SER A 31 -97.05 -74.81 -50.76
CA SER A 31 -97.43 -76.24 -50.99
C SER A 31 -98.92 -76.57 -51.23
N ILE A 32 -99.38 -76.42 -52.47
CA ILE A 32 -100.36 -77.24 -53.25
C ILE A 32 -100.25 -76.77 -54.73
N THR A 33 -100.22 -77.53 -55.84
CA THR A 33 -100.84 -78.78 -56.37
C THR A 33 -102.22 -78.63 -57.04
N SER A 34 -102.30 -79.17 -58.27
CA SER A 34 -103.44 -79.90 -58.90
C SER A 34 -104.33 -79.22 -59.96
N VAL A 35 -104.83 -80.07 -60.88
CA VAL A 35 -106.00 -79.94 -61.81
C VAL A 35 -105.92 -78.85 -62.91
N GLY A 36 -106.33 -79.08 -64.18
CA GLY A 36 -106.69 -80.33 -64.85
C GLY A 36 -108.11 -80.42 -65.45
N ALA A 37 -108.40 -79.63 -66.50
CA ALA A 37 -109.48 -79.85 -67.48
C ALA A 37 -109.05 -79.15 -68.80
N ASP A 38 -109.20 -79.68 -70.01
CA ASP A 38 -110.21 -80.55 -70.64
C ASP A 38 -111.47 -79.82 -71.16
N SER A 39 -111.52 -79.69 -72.48
CA SER A 39 -112.71 -79.80 -73.33
C SER A 39 -112.22 -79.81 -74.78
N GLY A 40 -112.10 -81.00 -75.37
CA GLY A 40 -112.33 -81.13 -76.81
C GLY A 40 -113.83 -81.03 -77.09
N ASP A 41 -114.21 -80.75 -78.34
CA ASP A 41 -115.48 -81.21 -78.91
C ASP A 41 -115.39 -81.23 -80.45
N ASP A 42 -116.28 -82.00 -81.08
CA ASP A 42 -115.94 -82.72 -82.31
C ASP A 42 -116.44 -82.14 -83.66
N PHE A 43 -116.08 -82.85 -84.74
CA PHE A 43 -116.47 -82.54 -86.12
C PHE A 43 -117.98 -82.33 -86.37
N ALA A 44 -118.29 -81.41 -87.28
CA ALA A 44 -119.39 -81.59 -88.23
C ALA A 44 -118.98 -81.08 -89.63
N SER A 45 -119.25 -81.91 -90.65
CA SER A 45 -119.22 -81.52 -92.07
C SER A 45 -120.53 -80.81 -92.44
N ASP A 46 -120.61 -80.41 -93.71
CA ASP A 46 -121.80 -80.00 -94.46
C ASP A 46 -122.17 -78.50 -94.33
N GLY A 47 -122.70 -77.86 -95.37
CA GLY A 47 -122.88 -78.34 -96.75
C GLY A 47 -123.58 -77.26 -97.59
N SER A 48 -122.96 -76.84 -98.69
CA SER A 48 -123.54 -75.98 -99.74
C SER A 48 -124.45 -74.81 -99.27
N SER A 49 -123.86 -73.63 -99.03
CA SER A 49 -124.58 -72.34 -99.18
C SER A 49 -123.94 -71.51 -100.30
N SER A 50 -124.70 -70.58 -100.88
CA SER A 50 -124.32 -69.87 -102.10
C SER A 50 -123.28 -68.76 -101.84
N ARG A 51 -122.78 -68.18 -102.95
CA ARG A 51 -121.70 -67.19 -103.02
C ARG A 51 -121.90 -65.96 -102.10
N ASP A 52 -123.14 -65.60 -101.80
CA ASP A 52 -123.49 -64.37 -101.10
C ASP A 52 -123.50 -64.53 -99.56
N ASP A 53 -123.86 -65.71 -99.05
CA ASP A 53 -123.96 -65.99 -97.62
C ASP A 53 -122.58 -66.07 -96.96
N LEU A 54 -121.61 -66.62 -97.70
CA LEU A 54 -120.18 -66.61 -97.35
C LEU A 54 -119.67 -65.18 -97.07
N SER A 55 -120.19 -64.19 -97.79
CA SER A 55 -119.81 -62.77 -97.67
C SER A 55 -120.36 -62.15 -96.38
N ALA A 56 -121.58 -62.50 -95.96
CA ALA A 56 -122.15 -62.06 -94.69
C ALA A 56 -121.48 -62.71 -93.47
N GLN A 57 -120.97 -63.95 -93.61
CA GLN A 57 -120.16 -64.59 -92.57
C GLN A 57 -118.73 -64.02 -92.52
N LEU A 58 -118.12 -63.72 -93.67
CA LEU A 58 -116.85 -63.01 -93.78
C LEU A 58 -116.90 -61.60 -93.16
N LEU A 59 -117.97 -60.84 -93.40
CA LEU A 59 -118.17 -59.51 -92.79
C LEU A 59 -118.22 -59.56 -91.26
N ARG A 60 -118.96 -60.53 -90.70
CA ARG A 60 -119.04 -60.73 -89.24
C ARG A 60 -117.70 -61.18 -88.64
N ARG A 61 -116.99 -62.13 -89.29
CA ARG A 61 -115.63 -62.51 -88.88
C ARG A 61 -114.65 -61.33 -88.99
N ASN A 62 -114.70 -60.52 -90.04
CA ASN A 62 -113.89 -59.30 -90.18
C ASN A 62 -114.15 -58.28 -89.06
N HIS A 63 -115.40 -58.08 -88.66
CA HIS A 63 -115.71 -57.20 -87.52
C HIS A 63 -115.18 -57.76 -86.19
N GLN A 64 -115.30 -59.07 -85.97
CA GLN A 64 -114.75 -59.73 -84.78
C GLN A 64 -113.22 -59.70 -84.76
N ILE A 65 -112.56 -59.88 -85.91
CA ILE A 65 -111.12 -59.71 -86.10
C ILE A 65 -110.72 -58.29 -85.71
N ARG A 66 -111.35 -57.25 -86.27
CA ARG A 66 -111.07 -55.83 -85.90
C ARG A 66 -111.25 -55.55 -84.40
N LYS A 67 -112.21 -56.19 -83.75
CA LYS A 67 -112.42 -56.07 -82.30
C LYS A 67 -111.35 -56.78 -81.47
N LEU A 68 -110.75 -57.85 -82.00
CA LEU A 68 -109.60 -58.53 -81.41
C LEU A 68 -108.28 -57.79 -81.70
N GLU A 69 -108.11 -57.25 -82.91
CA GLU A 69 -107.00 -56.38 -83.31
C GLU A 69 -106.94 -55.12 -82.43
N ALA A 70 -108.09 -54.47 -82.17
CA ALA A 70 -108.18 -53.35 -81.24
C ALA A 70 -107.72 -53.75 -79.83
N LYS A 71 -108.25 -54.85 -79.27
CA LYS A 71 -107.82 -55.34 -77.95
C LYS A 71 -106.34 -55.76 -77.89
N LEU A 72 -105.80 -56.33 -78.97
CA LEU A 72 -104.38 -56.64 -79.08
C LEU A 72 -103.53 -55.36 -79.14
N SER A 73 -104.05 -54.29 -79.75
CA SER A 73 -103.43 -52.96 -79.73
C SER A 73 -103.46 -52.36 -78.32
N ASP A 74 -104.60 -52.41 -77.63
CA ASP A 74 -104.77 -51.94 -76.25
C ASP A 74 -103.80 -52.67 -75.30
N TYR A 75 -103.73 -54.01 -75.38
CA TYR A 75 -102.79 -54.79 -74.59
C TYR A 75 -101.32 -54.55 -74.98
N ALA A 76 -101.00 -54.35 -76.26
CA ALA A 76 -99.66 -54.01 -76.70
C ALA A 76 -99.22 -52.64 -76.16
N GLU A 77 -100.11 -51.65 -76.13
CA GLU A 77 -99.81 -50.33 -75.55
C GLU A 77 -99.77 -50.39 -74.02
N GLN A 78 -100.63 -51.17 -73.36
CA GLN A 78 -100.53 -51.43 -71.92
C GLN A 78 -99.17 -52.09 -71.58
N LEU A 79 -98.68 -53.02 -72.39
CA LEU A 79 -97.36 -53.62 -72.25
C LEU A 79 -96.23 -52.60 -72.47
N ARG A 80 -96.33 -51.70 -73.48
CA ARG A 80 -95.37 -50.59 -73.64
C ARG A 80 -95.35 -49.66 -72.43
N ILE A 81 -96.52 -49.30 -71.89
CA ILE A 81 -96.65 -48.45 -70.70
C ILE A 81 -96.03 -49.16 -69.50
N MET A 82 -96.35 -50.44 -69.26
CA MET A 82 -95.76 -51.22 -68.16
C MET A 82 -94.25 -51.34 -68.29
N GLN A 83 -93.73 -51.68 -69.47
CA GLN A 83 -92.29 -51.75 -69.74
C GLN A 83 -91.60 -50.39 -69.50
N LYS A 84 -92.19 -49.29 -69.96
CA LYS A 84 -91.70 -47.92 -69.73
C LYS A 84 -91.78 -47.49 -68.26
N THR A 85 -92.70 -48.03 -67.47
CA THR A 85 -92.71 -47.83 -66.00
C THR A 85 -91.67 -48.70 -65.30
N LYS A 86 -91.45 -49.94 -65.76
CA LYS A 86 -90.41 -50.84 -65.25
C LYS A 86 -89.03 -50.22 -65.46
N GLU A 87 -88.70 -49.80 -66.68
CA GLU A 87 -87.43 -49.14 -67.02
C GLU A 87 -87.18 -47.89 -66.15
N LYS A 88 -88.20 -47.07 -65.91
CA LYS A 88 -88.10 -45.91 -65.01
C LYS A 88 -87.81 -46.31 -63.57
N LEU A 89 -88.40 -47.39 -63.07
CA LEU A 89 -88.18 -47.90 -61.72
C LEU A 89 -86.81 -48.58 -61.58
N GLU A 90 -86.35 -49.30 -62.60
CA GLU A 90 -85.00 -49.89 -62.66
C GLU A 90 -83.94 -48.78 -62.64
N ILE A 91 -84.05 -47.75 -63.49
CA ILE A 91 -83.14 -46.59 -63.50
C ILE A 91 -83.22 -45.77 -62.19
N ALA A 92 -84.38 -45.70 -61.55
CA ALA A 92 -84.53 -45.03 -60.25
C ALA A 92 -83.88 -45.84 -59.10
N LEU A 93 -83.99 -47.17 -59.15
CA LEU A 93 -83.36 -48.08 -58.20
C LEU A 93 -81.84 -48.09 -58.37
N GLU A 94 -81.34 -48.15 -59.59
CA GLU A 94 -79.92 -48.05 -59.95
C GLU A 94 -79.32 -46.74 -59.41
N ARG A 95 -79.92 -45.58 -59.73
CA ARG A 95 -79.48 -44.28 -59.19
C ARG A 95 -79.55 -44.19 -57.67
N HIS A 96 -80.52 -44.87 -57.03
CA HIS A 96 -80.58 -44.93 -55.57
C HIS A 96 -79.46 -45.81 -55.00
N GLN A 97 -79.14 -46.94 -55.64
CA GLN A 97 -78.02 -47.80 -55.30
C GLN A 97 -76.69 -47.06 -55.49
N ASP A 98 -76.46 -46.43 -56.64
CA ASP A 98 -75.29 -45.58 -56.90
C ASP A 98 -75.13 -44.48 -55.86
N SER A 99 -76.21 -43.74 -55.54
CA SER A 99 -76.17 -42.69 -54.52
C SER A 99 -75.87 -43.24 -53.12
N SER A 100 -76.32 -44.46 -52.81
CA SER A 100 -76.07 -45.12 -51.53
C SER A 100 -74.64 -45.64 -51.43
N ILE A 101 -74.15 -46.31 -52.47
CA ILE A 101 -72.77 -46.80 -52.59
C ILE A 101 -71.80 -45.61 -52.53
N LYS A 102 -72.06 -44.54 -53.29
CA LYS A 102 -71.23 -43.34 -53.30
C LYS A 102 -71.18 -42.66 -51.93
N LYS A 103 -72.31 -42.53 -51.22
CA LYS A 103 -72.33 -41.97 -49.85
C LYS A 103 -71.53 -42.84 -48.86
N LEU A 104 -71.63 -44.17 -48.97
CA LEU A 104 -70.84 -45.08 -48.12
C LEU A 104 -69.34 -44.99 -48.45
N GLN A 105 -68.98 -44.83 -49.73
CA GLN A 105 -67.61 -44.59 -50.17
C GLN A 105 -67.09 -43.24 -49.67
N GLU A 106 -67.81 -42.14 -49.87
CA GLU A 106 -67.48 -40.79 -49.39
C GLU A 106 -67.32 -40.77 -47.85
N GLN A 107 -68.16 -41.50 -47.10
CA GLN A 107 -67.99 -41.67 -45.66
C GLN A 107 -66.74 -42.49 -45.31
N SER A 108 -66.49 -43.60 -46.00
CA SER A 108 -65.30 -44.43 -45.79
C SER A 108 -64.00 -43.67 -46.07
N GLU A 109 -63.95 -42.94 -47.18
CA GLU A 109 -62.83 -42.07 -47.56
C GLU A 109 -62.63 -40.93 -46.56
N SER A 110 -63.72 -40.29 -46.11
CA SER A 110 -63.66 -39.24 -45.07
C SER A 110 -63.14 -39.79 -43.74
N HIS A 111 -63.64 -40.94 -43.28
CA HIS A 111 -63.14 -41.60 -42.07
C HIS A 111 -61.67 -42.00 -42.20
N GLN A 112 -61.25 -42.52 -43.35
CA GLN A 112 -59.86 -42.90 -43.57
C GLN A 112 -58.93 -41.66 -43.64
N ALA A 113 -59.32 -40.60 -44.35
CA ALA A 113 -58.56 -39.34 -44.41
C ALA A 113 -58.48 -38.63 -43.05
N ASN A 114 -59.52 -38.72 -42.21
CA ASN A 114 -59.46 -38.22 -40.84
C ASN A 114 -58.55 -39.08 -39.95
N ARG A 115 -58.47 -40.40 -40.18
CA ARG A 115 -57.49 -41.28 -39.50
C ARG A 115 -56.05 -41.01 -39.93
N THR A 116 -55.77 -40.77 -41.22
CA THR A 116 -54.41 -40.44 -41.67
C THR A 116 -53.98 -39.08 -41.12
N LYS A 117 -54.83 -38.04 -41.20
CA LYS A 117 -54.54 -36.72 -40.59
C LYS A 117 -54.25 -36.79 -39.09
N MET A 118 -54.95 -37.64 -38.33
CA MET A 118 -54.63 -37.88 -36.92
C MET A 118 -53.28 -38.58 -36.73
N ALA A 119 -52.94 -39.57 -37.56
CA ALA A 119 -51.65 -40.25 -37.51
C ALA A 119 -50.49 -39.32 -37.91
N GLU A 120 -50.64 -38.55 -38.98
CA GLU A 120 -49.72 -37.50 -39.45
C GLU A 120 -49.52 -36.42 -38.37
N GLY A 121 -50.60 -35.94 -37.75
CA GLY A 121 -50.55 -34.97 -36.66
C GLY A 121 -49.81 -35.50 -35.43
N MET A 122 -49.98 -36.79 -35.08
CA MET A 122 -49.20 -37.44 -34.02
C MET A 122 -47.73 -37.64 -34.41
N ALA A 123 -47.43 -38.00 -35.65
CA ALA A 123 -46.05 -38.15 -36.14
C ALA A 123 -45.29 -36.81 -36.09
N VAL A 124 -45.89 -35.73 -36.61
CA VAL A 124 -45.32 -34.37 -36.55
C VAL A 124 -45.19 -33.86 -35.11
N ALA A 125 -46.08 -34.26 -34.20
CA ALA A 125 -45.96 -33.93 -32.78
C ALA A 125 -44.79 -34.68 -32.10
N LEU A 126 -44.54 -35.94 -32.46
CA LEU A 126 -43.39 -36.70 -31.97
C LEU A 126 -42.07 -36.15 -32.53
N GLU A 127 -41.98 -35.92 -33.84
CA GLU A 127 -40.76 -35.42 -34.48
C GLU A 127 -40.38 -34.01 -33.98
N LYS A 128 -41.36 -33.15 -33.67
CA LYS A 128 -41.12 -31.89 -32.94
C LYS A 128 -40.56 -32.10 -31.53
N LYS A 129 -40.97 -33.17 -30.82
CA LYS A 129 -40.40 -33.49 -29.50
C LYS A 129 -38.99 -34.07 -29.61
N ASP A 130 -38.71 -34.88 -30.60
CA ASP A 130 -37.35 -35.39 -30.84
C ASP A 130 -36.41 -34.24 -31.21
N GLN A 131 -36.86 -33.28 -32.04
CA GLN A 131 -36.12 -32.04 -32.33
C GLN A 131 -35.91 -31.18 -31.05
N GLU A 132 -36.95 -30.96 -30.24
CA GLU A 132 -36.84 -30.28 -28.95
C GLU A 132 -35.80 -30.95 -28.01
N TRP A 133 -35.69 -32.28 -28.04
CA TRP A 133 -34.71 -33.02 -27.25
C TRP A 133 -33.29 -32.93 -27.83
N MET A 134 -33.15 -33.01 -29.16
CA MET A 134 -31.86 -32.82 -29.84
C MET A 134 -31.28 -31.43 -29.60
N GLU A 135 -32.12 -30.39 -29.62
CA GLU A 135 -31.70 -29.01 -29.30
C GLU A 135 -31.26 -28.85 -27.85
N LYS A 136 -31.96 -29.49 -26.90
CA LYS A 136 -31.58 -29.52 -25.47
C LYS A 136 -30.28 -30.29 -25.23
N LEU A 137 -30.07 -31.41 -25.90
CA LEU A 137 -28.81 -32.17 -25.85
C LEU A 137 -27.65 -31.35 -26.43
N ALA A 138 -27.86 -30.67 -27.56
CA ALA A 138 -26.87 -29.77 -28.14
C ALA A 138 -26.59 -28.53 -27.27
N ALA A 139 -27.57 -28.04 -26.51
CA ALA A 139 -27.36 -26.99 -25.51
C ALA A 139 -26.49 -27.49 -24.35
N LEU A 140 -26.86 -28.62 -23.74
CA LEU A 140 -26.12 -29.22 -22.62
C LEU A 140 -24.67 -29.59 -22.99
N GLU A 141 -24.42 -30.07 -24.21
CA GLU A 141 -23.05 -30.39 -24.67
C GLU A 141 -22.21 -29.12 -24.95
N ARG A 142 -22.85 -27.99 -25.32
CA ARG A 142 -22.17 -26.68 -25.38
C ARG A 142 -21.88 -26.11 -23.99
N GLU A 143 -22.82 -26.22 -23.05
CA GLU A 143 -22.60 -25.80 -21.65
C GLU A 143 -21.48 -26.63 -21.00
N LYS A 144 -21.50 -27.94 -21.19
CA LYS A 144 -20.46 -28.89 -20.75
C LYS A 144 -19.08 -28.55 -21.31
N SER A 145 -18.98 -28.29 -22.62
CA SER A 145 -17.69 -27.96 -23.24
C SER A 145 -17.17 -26.56 -22.85
N ALA A 146 -18.06 -25.58 -22.63
CA ALA A 146 -17.70 -24.28 -22.06
C ALA A 146 -17.20 -24.40 -20.61
N LEU A 147 -17.86 -25.22 -19.78
CA LEU A 147 -17.43 -25.47 -18.39
C LEU A 147 -16.10 -26.24 -18.32
N SER A 148 -15.85 -27.22 -19.20
CA SER A 148 -14.54 -27.88 -19.27
C SER A 148 -13.43 -26.93 -19.74
N ALA A 149 -13.72 -26.04 -20.68
CA ALA A 149 -12.76 -25.03 -21.12
C ALA A 149 -12.42 -24.02 -19.99
N GLN A 150 -13.42 -23.60 -19.20
CA GLN A 150 -13.19 -22.76 -18.01
C GLN A 150 -12.38 -23.50 -16.93
N LEU A 151 -12.59 -24.81 -16.74
CA LEU A 151 -11.81 -25.62 -15.81
C LEU A 151 -10.35 -25.79 -16.26
N GLU A 152 -10.11 -26.06 -17.55
CA GLU A 152 -8.77 -26.08 -18.12
C GLU A 152 -8.06 -24.73 -17.99
N GLU A 153 -8.77 -23.64 -18.24
CA GLU A 153 -8.22 -22.28 -18.15
C GLU A 153 -7.86 -21.92 -16.69
N MET A 154 -8.72 -22.25 -15.73
CA MET A 154 -8.41 -22.13 -14.30
C MET A 154 -7.19 -22.98 -13.91
N MET A 155 -7.05 -24.19 -14.46
CA MET A 155 -5.91 -25.07 -14.20
C MET A 155 -4.61 -24.51 -14.82
N LYS A 156 -4.66 -23.95 -16.03
CA LYS A 156 -3.54 -23.25 -16.68
C LYS A 156 -3.11 -22.03 -15.88
N GLN A 157 -4.06 -21.20 -15.44
CA GLN A 157 -3.80 -20.05 -14.58
C GLN A 157 -3.18 -20.46 -13.23
N SER A 158 -3.66 -21.54 -12.61
CA SER A 158 -3.06 -22.09 -11.40
C SER A 158 -1.63 -22.58 -11.61
N LEU A 159 -1.32 -23.18 -12.77
CA LEU A 159 0.04 -23.61 -13.12
C LEU A 159 0.96 -22.41 -13.36
N THR A 160 0.51 -21.39 -14.09
CA THR A 160 1.27 -20.15 -14.32
C THR A 160 1.50 -19.35 -13.04
N LEU A 161 0.56 -19.37 -12.09
CA LEU A 161 0.75 -18.78 -10.76
C LEU A 161 1.74 -19.58 -9.90
N PHE A 162 1.81 -20.91 -10.08
CA PHE A 162 2.81 -21.75 -9.43
C PHE A 162 4.21 -21.50 -10.01
N GLN A 163 4.36 -21.51 -11.34
CA GLN A 163 5.61 -21.16 -12.02
C GLN A 163 6.12 -19.78 -11.59
N LYS A 164 5.26 -18.76 -11.60
CA LYS A 164 5.61 -17.41 -11.09
C LYS A 164 5.95 -17.37 -9.60
N ARG A 165 5.55 -18.36 -8.80
CA ARG A 165 5.96 -18.48 -7.40
C ARG A 165 7.36 -19.08 -7.32
N ASP A 166 7.62 -20.15 -8.06
CA ASP A 166 8.94 -20.76 -8.18
C ASP A 166 9.97 -19.73 -8.71
N ASP A 167 9.64 -19.01 -9.80
CA ASP A 167 10.47 -17.93 -10.37
C ASP A 167 10.81 -16.85 -9.32
N LEU A 168 9.85 -16.48 -8.46
CA LEU A 168 10.04 -15.47 -7.42
C LEU A 168 10.86 -16.00 -6.24
N ASP A 169 10.69 -17.26 -5.86
CA ASP A 169 11.45 -17.89 -4.78
C ASP A 169 12.90 -18.19 -5.21
N GLU A 170 13.15 -18.46 -6.50
CA GLU A 170 14.51 -18.47 -7.08
C GLU A 170 15.14 -17.06 -7.07
N LEU A 171 14.41 -16.02 -7.48
CA LEU A 171 14.90 -14.64 -7.47
C LEU A 171 15.19 -14.10 -6.06
N ASP A 172 14.37 -14.44 -5.07
CA ASP A 172 14.64 -14.16 -3.66
C ASP A 172 15.89 -14.90 -3.17
N GLY A 173 16.07 -16.17 -3.57
CA GLY A 173 17.30 -16.92 -3.33
C GLY A 173 18.57 -16.25 -3.89
N PHE A 174 18.53 -15.76 -5.14
CA PHE A 174 19.64 -15.00 -5.72
C PHE A 174 19.88 -13.67 -5.01
N GLN A 175 18.83 -12.92 -4.64
CA GLN A 175 18.98 -11.67 -3.87
C GLN A 175 19.59 -11.91 -2.49
N GLN A 176 19.17 -12.96 -1.79
CA GLN A 176 19.75 -13.37 -0.51
C GLN A 176 21.22 -13.80 -0.66
N GLN A 177 21.59 -14.46 -1.77
CA GLN A 177 22.98 -14.82 -2.05
C GLN A 177 23.87 -13.59 -2.28
N GLU A 178 23.45 -12.62 -3.10
CA GLU A 178 24.25 -11.40 -3.31
C GLU A 178 24.31 -10.53 -2.05
N LEU A 179 23.21 -10.41 -1.30
CA LEU A 179 23.20 -9.72 0.00
C LEU A 179 24.12 -10.39 1.03
N ALA A 180 24.26 -11.73 1.00
CA ALA A 180 25.20 -12.45 1.84
C ALA A 180 26.66 -12.13 1.47
N LYS A 181 27.01 -12.13 0.17
CA LYS A 181 28.35 -11.75 -0.31
C LYS A 181 28.70 -10.31 0.06
N VAL A 182 27.83 -9.35 -0.25
CA VAL A 182 28.06 -7.93 0.05
C VAL A 182 28.21 -7.71 1.55
N LYS A 183 27.50 -8.48 2.38
CA LYS A 183 27.68 -8.44 3.84
C LYS A 183 29.01 -9.06 4.29
N GLU A 184 29.48 -10.13 3.65
CA GLU A 184 30.79 -10.76 3.92
C GLU A 184 31.94 -9.81 3.52
N GLU A 185 31.87 -9.22 2.33
CA GLU A 185 32.83 -8.20 1.86
C GLU A 185 32.85 -6.95 2.76
N LEU A 186 31.69 -6.44 3.17
CA LEU A 186 31.58 -5.29 4.08
C LEU A 186 32.12 -5.62 5.48
N LEU A 187 31.89 -6.82 5.99
CA LEU A 187 32.42 -7.27 7.29
C LEU A 187 33.94 -7.42 7.24
N LEU A 188 34.51 -7.95 6.15
CA LEU A 188 35.96 -8.02 5.94
C LEU A 188 36.58 -6.61 5.85
N LEU A 189 35.93 -5.66 5.18
CA LEU A 189 36.38 -4.26 5.15
C LEU A 189 36.32 -3.60 6.54
N GLN A 190 35.27 -3.90 7.33
CA GLN A 190 35.17 -3.43 8.71
C GLN A 190 36.30 -4.01 9.57
N GLU A 191 36.59 -5.31 9.48
CA GLU A 191 37.71 -5.95 10.19
C GLU A 191 39.08 -5.38 9.76
N GLU A 192 39.25 -5.00 8.49
CA GLU A 192 40.48 -4.38 7.98
C GLU A 192 40.65 -2.94 8.51
N ASP A 193 39.57 -2.16 8.59
CA ASP A 193 39.60 -0.79 9.12
C ASP A 193 39.73 -0.75 10.65
N GLU A 194 39.10 -1.68 11.38
CA GLU A 194 39.33 -1.86 12.83
C GLU A 194 40.80 -2.23 13.14
N GLN A 195 41.44 -3.05 12.28
CA GLN A 195 42.87 -3.34 12.36
C GLN A 195 43.74 -2.10 12.10
N LYS A 196 43.42 -1.28 11.08
CA LYS A 196 44.15 -0.02 10.81
C LYS A 196 44.03 0.99 11.94
N VAL A 197 42.84 1.13 12.53
CA VAL A 197 42.62 1.97 13.72
C VAL A 197 43.47 1.46 14.89
N SER A 198 43.45 0.16 15.14
CA SER A 198 44.27 -0.46 16.20
C SER A 198 45.78 -0.24 16.01
N GLU A 199 46.29 -0.31 14.77
CA GLU A 199 47.71 -0.03 14.47
C GLU A 199 48.04 1.47 14.64
N LEU A 200 47.15 2.36 14.23
CA LEU A 200 47.31 3.81 14.42
C LEU A 200 47.28 4.19 15.90
N GLU A 201 46.39 3.60 16.70
CA GLU A 201 46.37 3.79 18.16
C GLU A 201 47.67 3.30 18.81
N ALA A 202 48.18 2.13 18.42
CA ALA A 202 49.45 1.62 18.92
C ALA A 202 50.63 2.55 18.57
N ARG A 203 50.70 3.05 17.33
CA ARG A 203 51.72 4.03 16.90
C ARG A 203 51.57 5.37 17.64
N CYS A 204 50.35 5.82 17.93
CA CYS A 204 50.11 7.01 18.74
C CYS A 204 50.57 6.83 20.19
N GLN A 205 50.35 5.66 20.79
CA GLN A 205 50.86 5.32 22.12
C GLN A 205 52.40 5.27 22.15
N GLU A 206 53.03 4.67 21.13
CA GLU A 206 54.48 4.65 20.97
C GLU A 206 55.05 6.07 20.85
N LEU A 207 54.50 6.90 19.95
CA LEU A 207 54.86 8.31 19.80
C LEU A 207 54.70 9.09 21.11
N GLN A 208 53.61 8.86 21.85
CA GLN A 208 53.40 9.52 23.13
C GLN A 208 54.40 9.07 24.20
N SER A 209 54.85 7.80 24.18
CA SER A 209 55.94 7.33 25.05
C SER A 209 57.29 7.97 24.71
N VAL A 210 57.56 8.20 23.42
CA VAL A 210 58.77 8.92 22.96
C VAL A 210 58.71 10.41 23.35
N ILE A 211 57.55 11.06 23.22
CA ILE A 211 57.36 12.45 23.66
C ILE A 211 57.53 12.56 25.19
N GLN A 212 57.01 11.61 25.95
CA GLN A 212 57.18 11.51 27.40
C GLN A 212 58.68 11.39 27.75
N GLN A 213 59.39 10.43 27.15
CA GLN A 213 60.82 10.24 27.40
C GLN A 213 61.67 11.46 27.01
N VAL A 214 61.43 12.07 25.84
CA VAL A 214 62.14 13.28 25.41
C VAL A 214 61.86 14.46 26.34
N SER A 215 60.66 14.55 26.93
CA SER A 215 60.33 15.57 27.93
C SER A 215 61.09 15.34 29.24
N GLU A 216 61.24 14.09 29.68
CA GLU A 216 62.01 13.70 30.87
C GLU A 216 63.52 13.92 30.67
N ASP A 217 64.06 13.56 29.49
CA ASP A 217 65.44 13.86 29.10
C ASP A 217 65.70 15.37 29.05
N PHE A 218 64.76 16.16 28.51
CA PHE A 218 64.86 17.62 28.49
C PHE A 218 64.85 18.23 29.90
N GLN A 219 63.97 17.76 30.79
CA GLN A 219 63.94 18.17 32.20
C GLN A 219 65.26 17.81 32.92
N MET A 220 65.80 16.61 32.68
CA MET A 220 67.10 16.20 33.22
C MET A 220 68.24 17.10 32.70
N VAL A 221 68.25 17.43 31.41
CA VAL A 221 69.26 18.33 30.81
C VAL A 221 69.13 19.75 31.37
N SER A 222 67.91 20.25 31.52
CA SER A 222 67.62 21.55 32.13
C SER A 222 68.10 21.62 33.58
N ALA A 223 67.75 20.64 34.42
CA ALA A 223 68.22 20.57 35.80
C ALA A 223 69.75 20.41 35.92
N LYS A 224 70.40 19.70 34.99
CA LYS A 224 71.87 19.64 34.91
C LYS A 224 72.48 20.99 34.54
N LEU A 225 71.87 21.73 33.61
CA LEU A 225 72.27 23.09 33.24
C LEU A 225 72.10 24.07 34.40
N GLU A 226 70.99 24.02 35.13
CA GLU A 226 70.77 24.80 36.35
C GLU A 226 71.82 24.49 37.42
N HIS A 227 72.10 23.21 37.68
CA HIS A 227 73.14 22.80 38.64
C HIS A 227 74.54 23.29 38.21
N ILE A 228 74.88 23.19 36.92
CA ILE A 228 76.15 23.72 36.38
C ILE A 228 76.21 25.24 36.50
N TRP A 229 75.10 25.94 36.22
CA TRP A 229 75.00 27.39 36.33
C TRP A 229 75.13 27.86 37.79
N LEU A 230 74.42 27.23 38.73
CA LEU A 230 74.56 27.49 40.17
C LEU A 230 75.99 27.21 40.65
N SER A 231 76.61 26.12 40.21
CA SER A 231 78.01 25.82 40.51
C SER A 231 78.97 26.86 39.92
N TYR A 232 78.72 27.35 38.71
CA TYR A 232 79.52 28.39 38.08
C TYR A 232 79.36 29.73 38.82
N CYS A 233 78.14 30.14 39.15
CA CYS A 233 77.86 31.33 39.95
C CYS A 233 78.48 31.25 41.34
N LEU A 234 78.45 30.09 42.00
CA LEU A 234 79.12 29.89 43.29
C LEU A 234 80.65 30.04 43.17
N VAL A 235 81.27 29.39 42.18
CA VAL A 235 82.73 29.51 41.93
C VAL A 235 83.11 30.94 41.54
N TRP A 236 82.31 31.62 40.72
CA TRP A 236 82.53 33.02 40.33
C TRP A 236 82.40 33.96 41.52
N CYS A 237 81.38 33.79 42.38
CA CYS A 237 81.22 34.56 43.61
C CYS A 237 82.38 34.34 44.58
N LEU A 238 82.81 33.09 44.80
CA LEU A 238 83.96 32.76 45.65
C LEU A 238 85.27 33.34 45.09
N SER A 239 85.51 33.20 43.78
CA SER A 239 86.70 33.73 43.11
C SER A 239 86.73 35.26 43.10
N ARG A 240 85.57 35.91 42.87
CA ARG A 240 85.41 37.37 42.98
C ARG A 240 85.57 37.84 44.43
N GLN A 241 85.07 37.11 45.41
CA GLN A 241 85.27 37.47 46.82
C GLN A 241 86.73 37.32 47.24
N ALA A 242 87.42 36.26 46.78
CA ALA A 242 88.86 36.13 46.96
C ALA A 242 89.61 37.31 46.31
N ALA A 243 89.33 37.62 45.03
CA ALA A 243 89.93 38.74 44.32
C ALA A 243 89.68 40.10 45.01
N VAL A 244 88.45 40.37 45.46
CA VAL A 244 88.16 41.59 46.25
C VAL A 244 88.92 41.59 47.57
N THR A 245 89.09 40.46 48.25
CA THR A 245 89.94 40.43 49.47
C THR A 245 91.43 40.57 49.17
N GLU A 246 91.94 40.20 47.99
CA GLU A 246 93.31 40.53 47.58
C GLU A 246 93.44 42.00 47.20
N GLU A 247 92.51 42.56 46.40
CA GLU A 247 92.49 43.99 46.10
C GLU A 247 92.38 44.86 47.36
N ASP A 248 91.52 44.49 48.33
CA ASP A 248 91.40 45.22 49.58
C ASP A 248 92.67 45.07 50.44
N LYS A 249 93.36 43.92 50.42
CA LYS A 249 94.70 43.77 51.03
C LYS A 249 95.74 44.62 50.32
N GLU A 250 95.77 44.65 49.00
CA GLU A 250 96.71 45.46 48.21
C GLU A 250 96.46 46.96 48.41
N ARG A 251 95.19 47.40 48.41
CA ARG A 251 94.82 48.79 48.74
C ARG A 251 95.21 49.14 50.18
N LEU A 252 94.97 48.26 51.16
CA LEU A 252 95.42 48.45 52.53
C LEU A 252 96.96 48.47 52.63
N LEU A 253 97.68 47.61 51.92
CA LEU A 253 99.15 47.60 51.88
C LEU A 253 99.68 48.89 51.25
N VAL A 254 99.09 49.37 50.16
CA VAL A 254 99.44 50.64 49.51
C VAL A 254 99.10 51.84 50.42
N GLU A 255 97.98 51.81 51.14
CA GLU A 255 97.66 52.82 52.16
C GLU A 255 98.62 52.78 53.34
N PHE A 256 98.93 51.61 53.89
CA PHE A 256 99.89 51.46 54.98
C PHE A 256 101.29 51.86 54.53
N GLN A 257 101.69 51.56 53.29
CA GLN A 257 102.99 51.97 52.75
C GLN A 257 103.03 53.49 52.50
N LYS A 258 101.97 54.10 51.97
CA LYS A 258 101.83 55.57 51.89
C LYS A 258 101.88 56.22 53.28
N LYS A 259 101.21 55.64 54.29
CA LYS A 259 101.20 56.11 55.68
C LYS A 259 102.57 55.93 56.34
N VAL A 260 103.25 54.81 56.13
CA VAL A 260 104.63 54.58 56.57
C VAL A 260 105.56 55.60 55.93
N SER A 261 105.60 55.74 54.61
CA SER A 261 106.47 56.72 53.95
C SER A 261 106.05 58.20 54.15
N SER A 262 104.85 58.47 54.64
CA SER A 262 104.48 59.78 55.21
C SER A 262 105.07 59.95 56.61
N LEU A 263 104.86 58.98 57.51
CA LEU A 263 105.39 59.01 58.88
C LEU A 263 106.93 59.00 58.91
N GLU A 264 107.59 58.28 58.01
CA GLU A 264 109.05 58.29 57.83
C GLU A 264 109.54 59.68 57.42
N ARG A 265 108.91 60.34 56.44
CA ARG A 265 109.23 61.74 56.09
C ARG A 265 109.01 62.69 57.27
N ARG A 266 107.93 62.51 58.05
CA ARG A 266 107.62 63.32 59.25
C ARG A 266 108.56 63.03 60.43
N LEU A 267 109.20 61.87 60.46
CA LEU A 267 110.19 61.49 61.49
C LEU A 267 111.61 61.90 61.09
N GLN A 268 111.92 61.90 59.80
CA GLN A 268 113.21 62.31 59.24
C GLN A 268 113.34 63.83 59.02
N GLY A 269 112.22 64.56 58.91
CA GLY A 269 112.18 66.00 58.67
C GLY A 269 111.41 66.77 59.73
N ASN A 270 112.05 67.80 60.30
CA ASN A 270 111.38 68.83 61.12
C ASN A 270 110.56 69.76 60.20
N LEU A 271 109.42 69.27 59.73
CA LEU A 271 108.54 69.98 58.79
C LEU A 271 107.83 71.18 59.42
N SER A 272 107.49 72.16 58.59
CA SER A 272 106.74 73.36 58.98
C SER A 272 105.22 73.15 58.89
N GLN A 273 104.46 74.05 59.53
CA GLN A 273 103.01 73.88 59.68
C GLN A 273 102.23 74.00 58.35
N ASP A 274 102.71 74.80 57.40
CA ASP A 274 102.06 74.98 56.09
C ASP A 274 102.19 73.75 55.18
N GLU A 275 103.32 73.05 55.25
CA GLU A 275 103.56 71.83 54.45
C GLU A 275 102.54 70.72 54.78
N HIS A 276 102.13 70.62 56.06
CA HIS A 276 101.05 69.72 56.48
C HIS A 276 99.65 70.14 55.98
N LEU A 277 99.41 71.43 55.77
CA LEU A 277 98.13 71.91 55.23
C LEU A 277 98.01 71.59 53.73
N GLN A 278 99.12 71.67 52.99
CA GLN A 278 99.13 71.43 51.55
C GLN A 278 98.96 69.95 51.18
N GLU A 279 99.54 69.01 51.92
CA GLU A 279 99.28 67.56 51.73
C GLU A 279 97.78 67.24 51.91
N LEU A 280 97.13 67.81 52.94
CA LEU A 280 95.68 67.63 53.21
C LEU A 280 94.78 68.16 52.08
N LEU A 281 95.13 69.31 51.48
CA LEU A 281 94.37 69.87 50.36
C LEU A 281 94.52 69.04 49.07
N GLN A 282 95.69 68.42 48.86
CA GLN A 282 95.92 67.52 47.74
C GLN A 282 95.21 66.17 47.92
N GLU A 283 95.15 65.63 49.14
CA GLU A 283 94.36 64.45 49.45
C GLU A 283 92.86 64.70 49.18
N LYS A 284 92.32 65.83 49.66
CA LYS A 284 90.92 66.22 49.42
C LYS A 284 90.55 66.24 47.94
N SER A 285 91.33 66.90 47.09
CA SER A 285 90.99 67.05 45.66
C SER A 285 91.04 65.71 44.91
N SER A 286 91.91 64.77 45.33
CA SER A 286 91.94 63.41 44.79
C SER A 286 90.67 62.61 45.12
N LEU A 287 90.13 62.77 46.34
CA LEU A 287 88.89 62.13 46.77
C LEU A 287 87.66 62.71 46.06
N GLU A 288 87.60 64.04 45.87
CA GLU A 288 86.52 64.70 45.13
C GLU A 288 86.46 64.21 43.67
N MET A 289 87.61 64.07 43.01
CA MET A 289 87.70 63.51 41.65
C MET A 289 87.30 62.03 41.59
N SER A 290 87.71 61.22 42.56
CA SER A 290 87.34 59.80 42.61
C SER A 290 85.83 59.61 42.81
N LEU A 291 85.17 60.46 43.61
CA LEU A 291 83.73 60.41 43.83
C LEU A 291 82.95 60.69 42.53
N GLU A 292 83.38 61.67 41.73
CA GLU A 292 82.66 62.05 40.51
C GLU A 292 82.73 60.96 39.43
N ASN A 293 83.85 60.25 39.31
CA ASN A 293 83.97 59.10 38.40
C ASN A 293 82.93 58.01 38.73
N THR A 294 82.75 57.65 40.00
CA THR A 294 81.74 56.63 40.39
C THR A 294 80.30 57.06 40.10
N ARG A 295 80.01 58.37 40.08
CA ARG A 295 78.69 58.90 39.69
C ARG A 295 78.45 58.72 38.19
N ALA A 296 79.45 58.97 37.35
CA ALA A 296 79.34 58.79 35.91
C ALA A 296 79.09 57.31 35.53
N GLU A 297 79.78 56.38 36.19
CA GLU A 297 79.59 54.93 36.00
C GLU A 297 78.16 54.49 36.38
N LEU A 298 77.66 54.90 37.54
CA LEU A 298 76.30 54.61 37.99
C LEU A 298 75.21 55.17 37.04
N LEU A 299 75.44 56.35 36.45
CA LEU A 299 74.53 56.93 35.46
C LEU A 299 74.46 56.08 34.18
N SER A 300 75.60 55.55 33.71
CA SER A 300 75.68 54.68 32.52
C SER A 300 74.98 53.34 32.73
N VAL A 301 75.17 52.69 33.88
CA VAL A 301 74.44 51.45 34.22
C VAL A 301 72.93 51.67 34.24
N ARG A 302 72.49 52.82 34.78
CA ARG A 302 71.06 53.17 34.87
C ARG A 302 70.41 53.40 33.51
N THR A 303 71.09 54.04 32.54
CA THR A 303 70.53 54.24 31.19
C THR A 303 70.36 52.92 30.46
N ASN A 304 71.41 52.07 30.46
CA ASN A 304 71.38 50.79 29.77
C ASN A 304 70.26 49.88 30.31
N HIS A 305 69.95 49.95 31.61
CA HIS A 305 68.82 49.21 32.18
C HIS A 305 67.47 49.73 31.70
N ALA A 306 67.27 51.05 31.63
CA ALA A 306 66.02 51.65 31.14
C ALA A 306 65.71 51.25 29.67
N ASP A 307 66.75 51.15 28.83
CA ASP A 307 66.62 50.69 27.44
C ASP A 307 66.14 49.22 27.38
N THR A 308 66.68 48.35 28.25
CA THR A 308 66.24 46.93 28.32
C THR A 308 64.80 46.76 28.79
N VAL A 309 64.34 47.57 29.75
CA VAL A 309 62.95 47.55 30.23
C VAL A 309 62.00 47.99 29.11
N SER A 310 62.32 49.10 28.43
CA SER A 310 61.52 49.64 27.32
C SER A 310 61.31 48.63 26.17
N SER A 311 62.33 47.81 25.90
CA SER A 311 62.27 46.74 24.89
C SER A 311 61.27 45.62 25.26
N LEU A 312 61.25 45.23 26.54
CA LEU A 312 60.34 44.20 27.06
C LEU A 312 58.88 44.67 27.10
N GLU A 313 58.63 45.92 27.53
CA GLU A 313 57.29 46.53 27.50
C GLU A 313 56.72 46.59 26.08
N ALA A 314 57.56 46.92 25.09
CA ALA A 314 57.17 46.87 23.69
C ALA A 314 56.88 45.44 23.18
N GLN A 315 57.55 44.41 23.72
CA GLN A 315 57.28 43.01 23.38
C GLN A 315 55.94 42.52 23.98
N VAL A 316 55.67 42.82 25.25
CA VAL A 316 54.39 42.50 25.91
C VAL A 316 53.23 43.17 25.17
N SER A 317 53.41 44.40 24.71
CA SER A 317 52.42 45.13 23.90
C SER A 317 52.10 44.40 22.59
N ARG A 318 53.12 43.94 21.84
CA ARG A 318 52.94 43.18 20.58
C ARG A 318 52.20 41.85 20.81
N MET A 319 52.55 41.12 21.86
CA MET A 319 51.85 39.87 22.22
C MET A 319 50.38 40.12 22.58
N SER A 320 50.10 41.21 23.30
CA SER A 320 48.74 41.58 23.72
C SER A 320 47.82 41.88 22.52
N CYS A 321 48.33 42.57 21.49
CA CYS A 321 47.59 42.77 20.24
C CYS A 321 47.28 41.44 19.54
N SER A 322 48.29 40.58 19.36
CA SER A 322 48.11 39.28 18.69
C SER A 322 47.09 38.37 19.39
N ILE A 323 47.00 38.43 20.73
CA ILE A 323 45.96 37.72 21.51
C ILE A 323 44.56 38.31 21.21
N SER A 324 44.42 39.63 21.13
CA SER A 324 43.16 40.30 20.79
C SER A 324 42.67 39.93 19.38
N ASP A 325 43.58 39.87 18.39
CA ASP A 325 43.25 39.50 17.01
C ASP A 325 42.72 38.06 16.91
N LEU A 326 43.38 37.12 17.61
CA LEU A 326 42.95 35.72 17.68
C LEU A 326 41.59 35.56 18.41
N GLN A 327 41.34 36.34 19.47
CA GLN A 327 40.05 36.36 20.14
C GLN A 327 38.91 36.86 19.23
N ASN A 328 39.17 37.86 18.40
CA ASN A 328 38.19 38.37 17.44
C ASN A 328 37.91 37.36 16.31
N LEU A 329 38.95 36.69 15.80
CA LEU A 329 38.81 35.63 14.80
C LEU A 329 38.00 34.43 15.34
N LEU A 330 38.22 34.03 16.60
CA LEU A 330 37.44 32.99 17.26
C LEU A 330 35.96 33.38 17.38
N ARG A 331 35.67 34.60 17.83
CA ARG A 331 34.31 35.14 17.96
C ARG A 331 33.56 35.12 16.63
N HIS A 332 34.21 35.56 15.54
CA HIS A 332 33.63 35.51 14.19
C HIS A 332 33.31 34.07 13.74
N LYS A 333 34.16 33.09 14.11
CA LYS A 333 33.92 31.66 13.82
C LYS A 333 32.74 31.09 14.62
N GLU A 334 32.61 31.48 15.89
CA GLU A 334 31.49 31.10 16.75
C GLU A 334 30.16 31.66 16.23
N ASP A 335 30.12 32.94 15.85
CA ASP A 335 28.91 33.58 15.32
C ASP A 335 28.54 33.05 13.93
N SER A 336 29.53 32.74 13.08
CA SER A 336 29.31 32.02 11.82
C SER A 336 28.66 30.64 12.08
N SER A 337 29.19 29.87 13.04
CA SER A 337 28.65 28.56 13.44
C SER A 337 27.26 28.65 14.07
N ARG A 338 26.93 29.76 14.74
CA ARG A 338 25.60 30.07 15.26
C ARG A 338 24.61 30.28 14.11
N ALA A 339 24.94 31.13 13.15
CA ALA A 339 24.10 31.44 11.99
C ALA A 339 23.84 30.22 11.08
N TYR A 340 24.80 29.28 10.98
CA TYR A 340 24.55 28.02 10.28
C TYR A 340 23.53 27.13 11.00
N ARG A 341 23.62 27.00 12.34
CA ARG A 341 22.64 26.24 13.14
C ARG A 341 21.25 26.86 13.09
N GLU A 342 21.15 28.18 13.21
CA GLU A 342 19.88 28.88 13.13
C GLU A 342 19.18 28.70 11.76
N ARG A 343 19.96 28.62 10.66
CA ARG A 343 19.43 28.26 9.33
C ARG A 343 18.98 26.79 9.25
N THR A 344 19.70 25.84 9.85
CA THR A 344 19.23 24.43 9.86
C THR A 344 17.99 24.25 10.74
N ASP A 345 17.94 24.90 11.90
CA ASP A 345 16.84 24.78 12.86
C ASP A 345 15.56 25.42 12.31
N THR A 346 15.66 26.57 11.64
CA THR A 346 14.52 27.18 10.94
C THR A 346 14.03 26.34 9.76
N GLN A 347 14.92 25.72 8.98
CA GLN A 347 14.52 24.83 7.88
C GLN A 347 13.89 23.51 8.37
N VAL A 348 14.38 22.95 9.49
CA VAL A 348 13.74 21.82 10.19
C VAL A 348 12.37 22.23 10.73
N GLY A 349 12.23 23.44 11.27
CA GLY A 349 10.95 24.00 11.73
C GLY A 349 9.93 24.17 10.59
N GLN A 350 10.35 24.70 9.44
CA GLN A 350 9.52 24.82 8.24
C GLN A 350 9.05 23.44 7.76
N ASN A 351 9.97 22.48 7.60
CA ASN A 351 9.62 21.11 7.20
C ASN A 351 8.64 20.46 8.18
N SER A 352 8.88 20.59 9.48
CA SER A 352 8.00 20.06 10.53
C SER A 352 6.60 20.68 10.50
N THR A 353 6.52 21.98 10.17
CA THR A 353 5.24 22.70 10.01
C THR A 353 4.47 22.16 8.79
N SER A 354 5.14 22.00 7.64
CA SER A 354 4.54 21.41 6.43
C SER A 354 4.03 19.99 6.66
N TYR A 355 4.77 19.14 7.39
CA TYR A 355 4.29 17.82 7.79
C TYR A 355 3.07 17.89 8.72
N SER A 356 3.04 18.84 9.66
CA SER A 356 1.88 19.06 10.54
C SER A 356 0.64 19.53 9.78
N GLU A 357 0.78 20.48 8.84
CA GLU A 357 -0.32 20.93 7.99
C GLU A 357 -0.84 19.83 7.07
N PHE A 358 0.04 19.01 6.50
CA PHE A 358 -0.34 17.85 5.70
C PHE A 358 -1.10 16.79 6.53
N SER A 359 -0.68 16.58 7.79
CA SER A 359 -1.39 15.72 8.75
C SER A 359 -2.77 16.27 9.12
N CYS A 360 -2.87 17.58 9.39
CA CYS A 360 -4.14 18.27 9.67
C CYS A 360 -5.10 18.24 8.47
N ARG A 361 -4.61 18.47 7.23
CA ARG A 361 -5.40 18.28 6.00
C ARG A 361 -5.91 16.86 5.87
N SER A 362 -5.07 15.86 6.16
CA SER A 362 -5.45 14.45 6.12
C SER A 362 -6.55 14.11 7.13
N ASN A 363 -6.39 14.51 8.40
CA ASN A 363 -7.41 14.27 9.43
C ASN A 363 -8.75 14.99 9.17
N SER A 364 -8.71 16.18 8.55
CA SER A 364 -9.93 16.90 8.13
C SER A 364 -10.77 16.09 7.12
N GLY A 365 -10.11 15.31 6.25
CA GLY A 365 -10.78 14.49 5.23
C GLY A 365 -11.64 13.33 5.76
N TYR A 366 -11.39 12.85 6.99
CA TYR A 366 -12.06 11.65 7.53
C TYR A 366 -13.32 11.93 8.37
N HIS A 367 -13.68 13.20 8.63
CA HIS A 367 -14.77 13.55 9.55
C HIS A 367 -16.12 13.93 8.89
N THR A 368 -16.25 13.89 7.57
CA THR A 368 -17.48 14.26 6.83
C THR A 368 -18.53 13.12 6.72
N GLY A 369 -18.45 12.11 7.58
CA GLY A 369 -19.14 10.81 7.42
C GLY A 369 -20.27 10.48 8.41
N LEU A 370 -21.40 11.21 8.36
CA LEU A 370 -22.72 10.84 8.95
C LEU A 370 -22.82 10.80 10.51
N PRO A 371 -24.04 10.78 11.11
CA PRO A 371 -25.38 10.80 10.51
C PRO A 371 -26.26 12.01 10.88
N VAL A 372 -27.37 12.18 10.15
CA VAL A 372 -28.44 13.16 10.45
C VAL A 372 -29.35 12.64 11.57
N GLY A 373 -29.68 13.49 12.56
CA GLY A 373 -30.53 13.11 13.70
C GLY A 373 -31.06 14.27 14.54
N ASN A 374 -32.03 15.02 13.99
CA ASN A 374 -32.97 15.95 14.66
C ASN A 374 -32.54 16.68 15.95
N LEU A 375 -32.35 18.00 15.84
CA LEU A 375 -32.92 18.97 16.79
C LEU A 375 -33.23 20.29 16.06
N LEU A 376 -34.07 21.13 16.67
CA LEU A 376 -34.66 22.30 15.99
C LEU A 376 -33.70 23.50 15.89
N SER A 377 -33.85 24.21 14.78
CA SER A 377 -33.60 25.65 14.55
C SER A 377 -32.79 26.45 15.59
N ASP A 378 -31.58 26.83 15.20
CA ASP A 378 -31.26 28.26 15.12
C ASP A 378 -30.37 28.56 13.89
N ARG A 379 -30.25 29.83 13.50
CA ARG A 379 -29.58 30.29 12.27
C ARG A 379 -28.06 30.39 12.44
N THR A 380 -27.34 29.29 12.24
CA THR A 380 -25.92 29.37 11.86
C THR A 380 -25.81 29.87 10.40
N PRO A 381 -25.09 30.97 10.13
CA PRO A 381 -25.22 31.68 8.85
C PRO A 381 -24.13 31.35 7.81
N GLU A 382 -24.46 31.58 6.55
CA GLU A 382 -23.66 31.20 5.36
C GLU A 382 -22.29 31.91 5.25
N TRP A 383 -22.02 32.95 6.06
CA TRP A 383 -20.72 33.64 6.04
C TRP A 383 -19.53 32.73 6.38
N ILE A 384 -19.75 31.62 7.10
CA ILE A 384 -18.67 30.70 7.48
C ILE A 384 -18.08 30.01 6.24
N CYS A 385 -18.91 29.56 5.29
CA CYS A 385 -18.44 28.84 4.09
C CYS A 385 -17.78 29.76 3.06
N ILE A 386 -18.24 31.01 2.94
CA ILE A 386 -17.62 32.02 2.08
C ILE A 386 -16.20 32.33 2.57
N ARG A 387 -16.03 32.51 3.90
CA ARG A 387 -14.73 32.85 4.50
C ARG A 387 -13.65 31.79 4.28
N THR A 388 -14.01 30.52 4.06
CA THR A 388 -13.07 29.45 3.67
C THR A 388 -12.67 29.47 2.21
N LEU A 389 -13.51 29.99 1.31
CA LEU A 389 -13.18 30.13 -0.11
C LEU A 389 -12.31 31.37 -0.38
N ASP A 390 -12.56 32.47 0.34
CA ASP A 390 -11.69 33.66 0.31
C ASP A 390 -10.29 33.37 0.89
N PHE A 391 -10.17 32.41 1.81
CA PHE A 391 -8.91 32.11 2.50
C PHE A 391 -7.85 31.44 1.60
N LEU A 392 -8.26 30.68 0.59
CA LEU A 392 -7.33 29.97 -0.30
C LEU A 392 -6.50 30.93 -1.18
N PRO A 393 -7.12 31.85 -1.94
CA PRO A 393 -6.38 32.92 -2.63
C PRO A 393 -5.58 33.80 -1.68
N GLN A 394 -6.07 34.02 -0.45
CA GLN A 394 -5.43 34.93 0.49
C GLN A 394 -4.22 34.32 1.22
N VAL A 395 -4.17 33.00 1.43
CA VAL A 395 -2.95 32.30 1.90
C VAL A 395 -1.91 32.25 0.78
N GLU A 396 -2.31 31.95 -0.46
CA GLU A 396 -1.42 31.97 -1.62
C GLU A 396 -0.83 33.38 -1.85
N LEU A 397 -1.67 34.41 -1.80
CA LEU A 397 -1.25 35.81 -1.91
C LEU A 397 -0.36 36.25 -0.73
N ASN A 398 -0.62 35.79 0.51
CA ASN A 398 0.27 36.07 1.64
C ASN A 398 1.62 35.34 1.51
N SER A 399 1.66 34.13 0.94
CA SER A 399 2.90 33.42 0.61
C SER A 399 3.71 34.18 -0.43
N GLN A 400 3.08 34.60 -1.54
CA GLN A 400 3.73 35.40 -2.58
C GLN A 400 4.13 36.81 -2.07
N LEU A 401 3.35 37.43 -1.19
CA LEU A 401 3.71 38.69 -0.52
C LEU A 401 4.92 38.51 0.41
N MET A 402 5.00 37.41 1.16
CA MET A 402 6.16 37.09 2.00
C MET A 402 7.41 36.87 1.15
N VAL A 403 7.33 36.03 0.12
CA VAL A 403 8.44 35.76 -0.81
C VAL A 403 8.88 37.04 -1.54
N SER A 404 7.95 37.87 -2.02
CA SER A 404 8.30 39.16 -2.64
C SER A 404 8.93 40.14 -1.65
N ALA A 405 8.50 40.16 -0.38
CA ALA A 405 9.12 40.97 0.66
C ALA A 405 10.50 40.43 1.10
N ASP A 406 10.74 39.13 1.02
CA ASP A 406 12.07 38.52 1.17
C ASP A 406 12.99 38.89 0.00
N ILE A 407 12.49 38.83 -1.24
CA ILE A 407 13.21 39.27 -2.44
C ILE A 407 13.53 40.76 -2.38
N SER A 408 12.58 41.63 -2.02
CA SER A 408 12.83 43.07 -1.84
C SER A 408 13.88 43.33 -0.76
N ARG A 409 13.80 42.65 0.40
CA ARG A 409 14.85 42.76 1.44
C ARG A 409 16.22 42.28 0.95
N SER A 410 16.28 41.21 0.17
CA SER A 410 17.53 40.72 -0.42
C SER A 410 18.11 41.71 -1.44
N LEU A 411 17.28 42.37 -2.25
CA LEU A 411 17.70 43.38 -3.21
C LEU A 411 18.15 44.68 -2.52
N ASP A 412 17.43 45.13 -1.50
CA ASP A 412 17.82 46.29 -0.67
C ASP A 412 19.14 46.03 0.07
N GLU A 413 19.38 44.80 0.54
CA GLU A 413 20.62 44.46 1.23
C GLU A 413 21.81 44.35 0.25
N THR A 414 21.62 43.73 -0.93
CA THR A 414 22.62 43.76 -2.02
C THR A 414 22.92 45.20 -2.46
N ARG A 415 21.89 46.08 -2.48
CA ARG A 415 22.05 47.50 -2.77
C ARG A 415 22.88 48.20 -1.68
N ARG A 416 22.62 47.96 -0.39
CA ARG A 416 23.45 48.48 0.70
C ARG A 416 24.90 48.02 0.58
N GLN A 417 25.13 46.73 0.33
CA GLN A 417 26.47 46.19 0.15
C GLN A 417 27.20 46.87 -1.03
N LYS A 418 26.49 47.19 -2.12
CA LYS A 418 27.04 47.98 -3.23
C LYS A 418 27.33 49.44 -2.84
N GLU A 419 26.43 50.09 -2.10
CA GLU A 419 26.62 51.47 -1.61
C GLU A 419 27.79 51.56 -0.59
N ASP A 420 27.93 50.58 0.32
CA ASP A 420 29.04 50.48 1.28
C ASP A 420 30.38 50.13 0.60
N LEU A 421 30.40 49.21 -0.37
CA LEU A 421 31.61 48.93 -1.17
C LEU A 421 32.03 50.15 -1.99
N GLN A 422 31.07 50.88 -2.57
CA GLN A 422 31.36 52.11 -3.30
C GLN A 422 31.82 53.24 -2.36
N ALA A 423 31.34 53.29 -1.12
CA ALA A 423 31.87 54.17 -0.08
C ALA A 423 33.31 53.80 0.32
N GLN A 424 33.60 52.51 0.55
CA GLN A 424 34.96 52.03 0.84
C GLN A 424 35.95 52.36 -0.28
N VAL A 425 35.59 52.07 -1.54
CA VAL A 425 36.39 52.46 -2.72
C VAL A 425 36.59 53.98 -2.78
N SER A 426 35.56 54.78 -2.47
CA SER A 426 35.67 56.24 -2.41
C SER A 426 36.60 56.74 -1.28
N THR A 427 36.71 56.00 -0.16
CA THR A 427 37.70 56.28 0.90
C THR A 427 39.11 55.79 0.57
N CYS A 428 39.27 54.88 -0.40
CA CYS A 428 40.58 54.41 -0.87
C CYS A 428 41.20 55.30 -1.98
N THR A 429 40.44 56.22 -2.57
CA THR A 429 41.00 57.26 -3.45
C THR A 429 41.79 58.32 -2.64
N PRO A 430 43.05 58.64 -2.99
CA PRO A 430 43.98 59.27 -2.06
C PRO A 430 43.78 60.79 -1.87
N ALA A 431 42.97 61.16 -0.88
CA ALA A 431 42.82 62.52 -0.39
C ALA A 431 43.79 62.82 0.77
N GLY A 432 44.92 63.48 0.47
CA GLY A 432 45.77 64.15 1.46
C GLY A 432 47.15 63.54 1.70
N HIS A 433 48.19 64.38 1.69
CA HIS A 433 49.52 64.03 2.17
C HIS A 433 49.51 63.66 3.66
N LEU A 434 50.28 62.64 4.07
CA LEU A 434 51.60 62.86 4.72
C LEU A 434 52.38 61.56 5.04
N HIS A 435 53.55 61.45 4.43
CA HIS A 435 54.84 61.00 5.01
C HIS A 435 55.03 59.57 5.58
N MET A 436 55.96 58.84 4.94
CA MET A 436 56.77 57.71 5.43
C MET A 436 56.07 56.44 5.97
N ASN A 437 55.84 55.49 5.05
CA ASN A 437 56.64 54.26 5.05
C ASN A 437 56.66 53.62 3.66
N ALA A 438 57.76 53.78 2.92
CA ALA A 438 57.86 53.38 1.52
C ALA A 438 59.13 52.56 1.26
N HIS A 439 59.13 51.30 1.68
CA HIS A 439 60.17 50.35 1.23
C HIS A 439 59.74 48.87 1.26
N LEU A 440 58.81 48.49 0.37
CA LEU A 440 58.78 47.20 -0.36
C LEU A 440 57.55 47.14 -1.29
N LYS A 441 57.67 46.42 -2.41
CA LYS A 441 56.60 46.04 -3.37
C LYS A 441 55.79 47.15 -4.08
N PRO A 442 56.36 47.84 -5.09
CA PRO A 442 55.57 48.41 -6.20
C PRO A 442 55.16 47.33 -7.22
N PHE A 443 56.10 46.46 -7.60
CA PHE A 443 55.97 45.55 -8.76
C PHE A 443 54.96 44.40 -8.62
N GLU A 444 54.47 44.07 -7.43
CA GLU A 444 53.41 43.08 -7.27
C GLU A 444 52.00 43.69 -7.40
N CYS A 445 51.83 44.99 -7.11
CA CYS A 445 50.54 45.65 -7.17
C CYS A 445 50.06 45.84 -8.61
N ASP A 446 50.93 46.24 -9.54
CA ASP A 446 50.55 46.48 -10.94
C ASP A 446 50.01 45.20 -11.60
N GLY A 447 50.70 44.06 -11.44
CA GLY A 447 50.25 42.78 -12.00
C GLY A 447 48.94 42.26 -11.37
N ILE A 448 48.72 42.48 -10.07
CA ILE A 448 47.44 42.17 -9.43
C ILE A 448 46.33 43.10 -9.96
N THR A 449 46.66 44.36 -10.26
CA THR A 449 45.71 45.34 -10.80
C THR A 449 45.31 45.02 -12.24
N GLU A 450 46.25 44.58 -13.09
CA GLU A 450 45.94 44.09 -14.45
C GLU A 450 45.07 42.82 -14.41
N ILE A 451 45.35 41.88 -13.52
CA ILE A 451 44.53 40.67 -13.33
C ILE A 451 43.12 41.03 -12.86
N LEU A 452 42.98 41.92 -11.87
CA LEU A 452 41.67 42.41 -11.42
C LEU A 452 40.90 43.14 -12.53
N PHE A 453 41.58 43.94 -13.36
CA PHE A 453 40.96 44.61 -14.49
C PHE A 453 40.46 43.60 -15.55
N ALA A 454 41.24 42.56 -15.84
CA ALA A 454 40.82 41.47 -16.73
C ALA A 454 39.59 40.72 -16.18
N PHE A 455 39.57 40.41 -14.88
CA PHE A 455 38.40 39.79 -14.24
C PHE A 455 37.16 40.69 -14.28
N VAL A 456 37.30 42.00 -14.02
CA VAL A 456 36.18 42.96 -14.10
C VAL A 456 35.62 43.02 -15.52
N VAL A 457 36.48 43.11 -16.55
CA VAL A 457 36.04 43.09 -17.95
C VAL A 457 35.35 41.77 -18.32
N GLN A 458 35.85 40.63 -17.83
CA GLN A 458 35.22 39.33 -18.07
C GLN A 458 33.87 39.18 -17.36
N ILE A 459 33.73 39.70 -16.13
CA ILE A 459 32.45 39.75 -15.41
C ILE A 459 31.44 40.61 -16.18
N SER A 460 31.80 41.82 -16.62
CA SER A 460 30.90 42.66 -17.40
C SER A 460 30.50 42.05 -18.75
N TYR A 461 31.35 41.21 -19.35
CA TYR A 461 30.99 40.45 -20.56
C TYR A 461 29.94 39.37 -20.25
N LEU A 462 30.12 38.65 -19.13
CA LEU A 462 29.19 37.63 -18.65
C LEU A 462 27.87 38.23 -18.16
N GLU A 463 27.87 39.42 -17.56
CA GLU A 463 26.65 40.15 -17.18
C GLU A 463 25.79 40.46 -18.43
N VAL A 464 26.40 40.95 -19.52
CA VAL A 464 25.70 41.20 -20.80
C VAL A 464 25.26 39.90 -21.48
N GLU A 465 26.04 38.83 -21.39
CA GLU A 465 25.65 37.50 -21.90
C GLU A 465 24.45 36.92 -21.11
N VAL A 466 24.42 37.12 -19.80
CA VAL A 466 23.26 36.74 -18.95
C VAL A 466 22.05 37.63 -19.21
N GLU A 467 22.19 38.95 -19.38
CA GLU A 467 21.07 39.83 -19.75
C GLU A 467 20.48 39.43 -21.11
N THR A 468 21.32 39.21 -22.13
CA THR A 468 20.84 38.82 -23.48
C THR A 468 20.24 37.41 -23.55
N LEU A 469 20.72 36.46 -22.73
CA LEU A 469 20.06 35.16 -22.56
C LEU A 469 18.73 35.28 -21.78
N THR A 470 18.65 36.20 -20.81
CA THR A 470 17.42 36.48 -20.06
C THR A 470 16.37 37.16 -20.95
N GLU A 471 16.78 38.03 -21.86
CA GLU A 471 15.89 38.69 -22.84
C GLU A 471 15.36 37.68 -23.88
N GLN A 472 16.19 36.74 -24.35
CA GLN A 472 15.75 35.61 -25.18
C GLN A 472 14.72 34.70 -24.47
N LEU A 473 14.84 34.52 -23.15
CA LEU A 473 13.86 33.79 -22.33
C LEU A 473 12.54 34.56 -22.11
N GLN A 474 12.46 35.83 -22.51
CA GLN A 474 11.25 36.66 -22.38
C GLN A 474 10.54 36.93 -23.71
N THR A 475 11.13 36.59 -24.86
CA THR A 475 10.47 36.65 -26.18
C THR A 475 9.62 35.39 -26.44
N PRO A 476 8.28 35.50 -26.57
CA PRO A 476 7.40 34.34 -26.80
C PRO A 476 7.36 33.96 -28.29
N GLU A 477 8.49 33.51 -28.84
CA GLU A 477 8.56 33.03 -30.23
C GLU A 477 8.51 31.49 -30.28
N VAL A 478 7.62 30.99 -31.16
CA VAL A 478 7.16 29.60 -31.23
C VAL A 478 8.24 28.66 -31.77
N CYS A 479 8.48 27.51 -31.12
CA CYS A 479 8.96 26.29 -31.79
C CYS A 479 8.76 25.01 -30.94
N GLU A 480 8.20 23.97 -31.58
CA GLU A 480 8.39 22.52 -31.36
C GLU A 480 8.78 22.02 -29.93
N GLU A 481 7.80 21.52 -29.15
CA GLU A 481 8.09 20.62 -28.03
C GLU A 481 8.39 19.19 -28.54
N ASP A 482 9.62 18.75 -28.34
CA ASP A 482 10.06 17.40 -28.74
C ASP A 482 9.46 16.30 -27.84
N GLN A 483 9.28 15.10 -28.37
CA GLN A 483 8.36 14.10 -27.81
C GLN A 483 8.84 13.45 -26.50
N ASN A 484 8.34 13.90 -25.35
CA ASN A 484 8.42 13.15 -24.08
C ASN A 484 7.24 13.38 -23.11
N GLY A 485 6.18 12.60 -23.27
CA GLY A 485 5.39 12.11 -22.12
C GLY A 485 4.59 13.11 -21.27
N SER A 486 4.21 14.28 -21.78
CA SER A 486 3.28 15.18 -21.09
C SER A 486 1.89 14.52 -20.94
N VAL A 487 1.46 14.24 -19.70
CA VAL A 487 0.13 13.70 -19.42
C VAL A 487 -0.88 14.82 -19.58
N THR A 488 -1.78 14.69 -20.56
CA THR A 488 -2.71 15.77 -20.89
C THR A 488 -3.86 15.87 -19.88
N VAL A 489 -4.54 17.02 -19.87
CA VAL A 489 -5.76 17.19 -19.06
C VAL A 489 -6.85 16.18 -19.48
N ASP A 490 -6.91 15.84 -20.78
CA ASP A 490 -7.83 14.83 -21.31
C ASP A 490 -7.53 13.42 -20.78
N ASP A 491 -6.25 13.04 -20.64
CA ASP A 491 -5.84 11.77 -20.02
C ASP A 491 -6.26 11.71 -18.55
N LEU A 492 -6.05 12.81 -17.81
CA LEU A 492 -6.44 12.93 -16.42
C LEU A 492 -7.96 12.77 -16.26
N ASP A 493 -8.75 13.45 -17.10
CA ASP A 493 -10.20 13.32 -17.14
C ASP A 493 -10.66 11.94 -17.61
N HIS A 494 -9.91 11.26 -18.48
CA HIS A 494 -10.22 9.89 -18.90
C HIS A 494 -10.03 8.89 -17.75
N ILE A 495 -8.92 8.99 -17.01
CA ILE A 495 -8.65 8.18 -15.82
C ILE A 495 -9.71 8.46 -14.72
N GLN A 496 -10.10 9.73 -14.51
CA GLN A 496 -11.16 10.09 -13.57
C GLN A 496 -12.56 9.60 -13.99
N ARG A 497 -12.82 9.40 -15.29
CA ARG A 497 -14.05 8.75 -15.78
C ARG A 497 -14.03 7.25 -15.50
N ILE A 498 -12.94 6.57 -15.84
CA ILE A 498 -12.76 5.12 -15.60
C ILE A 498 -12.88 4.78 -14.10
N ASN A 499 -12.30 5.56 -13.19
CA ASN A 499 -12.44 5.33 -11.75
C ASN A 499 -13.90 5.41 -11.30
N ARG A 500 -14.67 6.42 -11.74
CA ARG A 500 -16.11 6.55 -11.43
C ARG A 500 -16.93 5.36 -11.94
N ASP A 501 -16.65 4.89 -13.15
CA ASP A 501 -17.34 3.72 -13.72
C ASP A 501 -17.00 2.42 -12.96
N LEU A 502 -15.75 2.27 -12.49
CA LEU A 502 -15.32 1.13 -11.68
C LEU A 502 -15.94 1.17 -10.26
N GLU A 503 -15.98 2.34 -9.62
CA GLU A 503 -16.67 2.56 -8.34
C GLU A 503 -18.16 2.22 -8.43
N GLN A 504 -18.84 2.66 -9.50
CA GLN A 504 -20.24 2.32 -9.74
C GLN A 504 -20.43 0.80 -9.93
N GLN A 505 -19.58 0.14 -10.73
CA GLN A 505 -19.62 -1.31 -10.90
C GLN A 505 -19.36 -2.08 -9.59
N LEU A 506 -18.46 -1.60 -8.73
CA LEU A 506 -18.24 -2.16 -7.40
C LEU A 506 -19.46 -1.96 -6.50
N GLY A 507 -20.14 -0.82 -6.60
CA GLY A 507 -21.42 -0.56 -5.94
C GLY A 507 -22.51 -1.56 -6.34
N ASP A 508 -22.70 -1.79 -7.64
CA ASP A 508 -23.73 -2.71 -8.16
C ASP A 508 -23.39 -4.19 -7.94
N LYS A 509 -22.12 -4.59 -7.99
CA LYS A 509 -21.68 -5.92 -7.55
C LYS A 509 -21.94 -6.11 -6.05
N ASN A 510 -21.68 -5.11 -5.20
CA ASN A 510 -22.02 -5.17 -3.77
C ASN A 510 -23.54 -5.25 -3.49
N ARG A 511 -24.37 -4.53 -4.26
CA ARG A 511 -25.84 -4.66 -4.21
C ARG A 511 -26.26 -6.10 -4.57
N THR A 512 -25.68 -6.67 -5.62
CA THR A 512 -25.94 -8.04 -6.08
C THR A 512 -25.55 -9.09 -5.02
N ILE A 513 -24.36 -8.94 -4.40
CA ILE A 513 -23.90 -9.81 -3.30
C ILE A 513 -24.90 -9.79 -2.13
N LYS A 514 -25.38 -8.61 -1.72
CA LYS A 514 -26.38 -8.48 -0.64
C LYS A 514 -27.70 -9.18 -0.99
N GLN A 515 -28.17 -9.07 -2.24
CA GLN A 515 -29.37 -9.79 -2.70
C GLN A 515 -29.19 -11.31 -2.69
N LEU A 516 -28.03 -11.82 -3.12
CA LEU A 516 -27.70 -13.24 -3.10
C LEU A 516 -27.57 -13.78 -1.67
N GLN A 517 -26.94 -13.03 -0.78
CA GLN A 517 -26.87 -13.35 0.66
C GLN A 517 -28.26 -13.37 1.30
N GLN A 518 -29.15 -12.44 0.95
CA GLN A 518 -30.53 -12.44 1.44
C GLN A 518 -31.32 -13.66 0.92
N ARG A 519 -31.24 -13.99 -0.38
CA ARG A 519 -31.83 -15.23 -0.93
C ARG A 519 -31.30 -16.48 -0.25
N LEU A 520 -29.99 -16.55 0.04
CA LEU A 520 -29.40 -17.64 0.81
C LEU A 520 -29.94 -17.71 2.25
N ALA A 521 -30.10 -16.58 2.93
CA ALA A 521 -30.71 -16.53 4.26
C ALA A 521 -32.19 -16.95 4.23
N GLU A 522 -32.94 -16.58 3.20
CA GLU A 522 -34.33 -17.00 2.99
C GLU A 522 -34.43 -18.49 2.71
N MET A 523 -33.65 -19.04 1.76
CA MET A 523 -33.59 -20.49 1.51
C MET A 523 -33.18 -21.29 2.76
N ARG A 524 -32.21 -20.80 3.54
CA ARG A 524 -31.83 -21.41 4.83
C ARG A 524 -33.02 -21.45 5.81
N ARG A 525 -33.81 -20.38 5.92
CA ARG A 525 -35.04 -20.36 6.74
C ARG A 525 -36.11 -21.32 6.19
N THR A 526 -36.28 -21.43 4.88
CA THR A 526 -37.24 -22.35 4.26
C THR A 526 -36.85 -23.81 4.52
N LEU A 527 -35.61 -24.19 4.24
CA LEU A 527 -35.08 -25.52 4.54
C LEU A 527 -35.16 -25.87 6.04
N GLN A 528 -34.88 -24.91 6.92
CA GLN A 528 -34.99 -25.10 8.38
C GLN A 528 -36.45 -25.16 8.88
N LYS A 529 -37.45 -24.77 8.06
CA LYS A 529 -38.88 -25.00 8.32
C LYS A 529 -39.34 -26.35 7.76
N GLU A 530 -38.92 -26.71 6.55
CA GLU A 530 -39.18 -28.02 5.92
C GLU A 530 -38.65 -29.16 6.81
N LEU A 531 -37.41 -29.03 7.30
CA LEU A 531 -36.78 -29.97 8.25
C LEU A 531 -37.46 -30.03 9.63
N LYS A 532 -38.42 -29.14 9.91
CA LYS A 532 -39.24 -29.13 11.14
C LYS A 532 -40.68 -29.56 10.94
N LEU A 533 -41.07 -29.95 9.71
CA LEU A 533 -42.44 -30.37 9.37
C LEU A 533 -42.48 -31.81 8.87
N LYS A 534 -42.43 -32.77 9.81
CA LYS A 534 -42.78 -34.16 9.55
C LYS A 534 -43.40 -34.81 10.81
N PRO A 535 -44.71 -35.11 10.83
CA PRO A 535 -45.38 -35.66 12.02
C PRO A 535 -45.20 -37.18 12.15
N GLU A 536 -44.71 -37.57 13.33
CA GLU A 536 -45.34 -38.53 14.28
C GLU A 536 -45.88 -39.89 13.80
N VAL A 537 -45.33 -40.98 14.37
CA VAL A 537 -46.08 -42.06 15.03
C VAL A 537 -45.27 -42.58 16.25
N GLU A 538 -45.85 -42.40 17.44
CA GLU A 538 -45.80 -43.21 18.69
C GLU A 538 -44.60 -44.12 19.05
N ALA A 539 -44.05 -43.88 20.25
CA ALA A 539 -43.71 -44.91 21.25
C ALA A 539 -43.69 -44.27 22.66
N GLU A 540 -44.14 -44.98 23.71
CA GLU A 540 -44.33 -44.42 25.07
C GLU A 540 -43.04 -44.22 25.89
N GLY A 541 -43.06 -43.24 26.81
CA GLY A 541 -42.03 -43.05 27.83
C GLY A 541 -42.35 -41.94 28.84
N LYS A 542 -42.91 -42.30 30.00
CA LYS A 542 -43.11 -41.41 31.17
C LYS A 542 -41.75 -40.99 31.76
N GLU A 543 -41.58 -39.90 32.53
CA GLU A 543 -42.52 -39.19 33.41
C GLU A 543 -42.17 -37.68 33.58
N LYS A 544 -42.81 -36.97 34.54
CA LYS A 544 -42.83 -35.48 34.72
C LYS A 544 -43.07 -35.15 36.24
N PRO A 545 -42.94 -33.92 36.80
CA PRO A 545 -42.20 -32.67 36.48
C PRO A 545 -41.23 -32.15 37.61
N GLU A 546 -40.61 -30.98 37.36
CA GLU A 546 -40.23 -29.79 38.20
C GLU A 546 -40.71 -29.63 39.68
N PRO A 547 -40.33 -28.57 40.48
CA PRO A 547 -39.30 -27.49 40.37
C PRO A 547 -38.49 -27.18 41.69
N VAL A 548 -37.82 -26.01 41.75
CA VAL A 548 -37.50 -25.12 42.93
C VAL A 548 -36.09 -25.17 43.58
N CYS A 549 -35.53 -23.98 43.85
CA CYS A 549 -34.37 -23.69 44.73
C CYS A 549 -34.85 -22.87 45.97
N PRO A 550 -34.20 -22.93 47.17
CA PRO A 550 -33.10 -21.99 47.47
C PRO A 550 -32.04 -22.45 48.52
N GLU A 551 -31.13 -21.53 48.87
CA GLU A 551 -30.09 -21.47 49.94
C GLU A 551 -30.62 -21.43 51.41
N PRO A 552 -29.79 -21.33 52.50
CA PRO A 552 -28.32 -21.46 52.73
C PRO A 552 -28.03 -22.50 53.87
N PRO A 553 -27.28 -22.33 55.03
CA PRO A 553 -26.12 -21.50 55.44
C PRO A 553 -24.98 -22.14 56.32
N SER A 554 -23.83 -21.44 56.40
CA SER A 554 -22.95 -21.15 57.58
C SER A 554 -22.10 -22.20 58.39
N THR A 555 -20.78 -21.93 58.44
CA THR A 555 -19.80 -21.99 59.59
C THR A 555 -19.31 -23.34 60.18
N PRO A 556 -18.15 -23.39 60.91
CA PRO A 556 -16.96 -22.50 60.97
C PRO A 556 -15.58 -23.23 60.79
N ALA A 557 -14.46 -22.51 60.93
CA ALA A 557 -13.07 -23.02 60.87
C ALA A 557 -12.52 -23.53 62.22
N PRO A 558 -11.33 -24.19 62.25
CA PRO A 558 -10.15 -23.54 62.85
C PRO A 558 -8.76 -23.85 62.20
N SER A 559 -7.70 -23.22 62.71
CA SER A 559 -6.25 -23.38 62.43
C SER A 559 -5.44 -22.97 63.70
N PRO A 560 -4.09 -22.89 63.77
CA PRO A 560 -2.97 -23.32 62.90
C PRO A 560 -2.05 -24.35 63.64
N PRO A 561 -0.75 -24.61 63.30
CA PRO A 561 0.41 -23.68 63.43
C PRO A 561 1.34 -23.65 62.18
N THR A 562 1.91 -22.52 61.74
CA THR A 562 2.99 -21.68 62.32
C THR A 562 4.41 -22.27 62.26
N SER A 563 5.15 -21.86 61.21
CA SER A 563 6.63 -21.75 61.17
C SER A 563 6.98 -20.43 60.45
N ARG A 564 8.07 -19.75 60.84
CA ARG A 564 8.33 -18.33 60.47
C ARG A 564 9.82 -18.04 60.33
N THR A 565 10.26 -17.50 59.19
CA THR A 565 11.63 -17.00 59.00
C THR A 565 11.68 -15.73 58.11
N THR A 566 12.10 -14.62 58.72
CA THR A 566 12.69 -13.37 58.18
C THR A 566 12.32 -12.82 56.79
N VAL A 567 11.67 -11.65 56.84
CA VAL A 567 11.56 -10.55 55.86
C VAL A 567 12.89 -10.10 55.24
N THR A 568 12.85 -9.70 53.96
CA THR A 568 13.57 -8.51 53.44
C THR A 568 12.69 -7.70 52.47
N ASN A 569 12.78 -6.37 52.59
CA ASN A 569 12.30 -5.28 51.71
C ASN A 569 12.46 -5.53 50.18
N THR A 570 11.75 -4.89 49.24
CA THR A 570 10.65 -3.88 49.22
C THR A 570 10.12 -3.69 47.78
N SER A 571 8.87 -3.21 47.61
CA SER A 571 8.33 -2.35 46.51
C SER A 571 7.05 -2.82 45.78
N ASP A 572 5.98 -3.09 46.53
CA ASP A 572 4.68 -3.60 46.05
C ASP A 572 3.84 -2.56 45.26
N LEU A 573 4.27 -2.17 44.06
CA LEU A 573 3.49 -1.33 43.11
C LEU A 573 3.59 -1.82 41.64
N ASN A 574 3.89 -3.11 41.40
CA ASN A 574 3.91 -3.70 40.04
C ASN A 574 3.21 -5.07 39.95
N ASP A 575 2.55 -5.53 41.02
CA ASP A 575 1.98 -6.88 41.19
C ASP A 575 0.84 -7.24 40.22
N SER A 576 0.32 -6.29 39.45
CA SER A 576 -0.59 -6.59 38.34
C SER A 576 0.08 -7.34 37.18
N ARG A 577 1.40 -7.56 37.22
CA ARG A 577 2.17 -8.23 36.17
C ARG A 577 2.77 -9.59 36.58
N GLU A 578 2.80 -9.94 37.86
CA GLU A 578 3.12 -11.31 38.29
C GLU A 578 1.88 -12.22 38.15
N ILE A 579 1.39 -12.31 36.91
CA ILE A 579 0.35 -13.26 36.51
C ILE A 579 0.96 -14.65 36.64
N ASN A 580 0.69 -15.30 37.78
CA ASN A 580 1.33 -16.54 38.21
C ASN A 580 1.59 -17.50 37.03
N PHE A 581 2.87 -17.75 36.75
CA PHE A 581 3.32 -18.57 35.63
C PHE A 581 2.71 -19.99 35.64
N GLU A 582 2.33 -20.50 36.81
CA GLU A 582 1.63 -21.79 36.93
C GLU A 582 0.20 -21.73 36.36
N TYR A 583 -0.53 -20.62 36.59
CA TYR A 583 -1.84 -20.39 35.99
C TYR A 583 -1.74 -20.10 34.49
N LEU A 584 -0.76 -19.28 34.06
CA LEU A 584 -0.51 -19.04 32.63
C LEU A 584 -0.18 -20.35 31.90
N LYS A 585 0.72 -21.17 32.46
CA LYS A 585 1.05 -22.51 31.96
C LYS A 585 -0.18 -23.41 31.89
N HIS A 586 -1.06 -23.38 32.89
CA HIS A 586 -2.31 -24.14 32.85
C HIS A 586 -3.24 -23.65 31.72
N VAL A 587 -3.44 -22.33 31.57
CA VAL A 587 -4.35 -21.79 30.55
C VAL A 587 -3.81 -22.02 29.14
N VAL A 588 -2.51 -21.85 28.89
CA VAL A 588 -1.89 -22.15 27.58
C VAL A 588 -1.94 -23.64 27.26
N LEU A 589 -1.57 -24.51 28.21
CA LEU A 589 -1.65 -25.97 28.01
C LEU A 589 -3.10 -26.43 27.78
N LYS A 590 -4.06 -25.85 28.50
CA LYS A 590 -5.49 -26.11 28.32
C LYS A 590 -5.97 -25.61 26.96
N PHE A 591 -5.61 -24.40 26.54
CA PHE A 591 -5.94 -23.86 25.21
C PHE A 591 -5.45 -24.79 24.08
N MET A 592 -4.20 -25.26 24.17
CA MET A 592 -3.61 -26.20 23.20
C MET A 592 -4.23 -27.61 23.23
N SER A 593 -4.86 -28.01 24.34
CA SER A 593 -5.41 -29.36 24.56
C SER A 593 -6.95 -29.43 24.53
N SER A 594 -7.64 -28.29 24.39
CA SER A 594 -9.10 -28.20 24.39
C SER A 594 -9.68 -28.48 22.99
N ARG A 595 -10.98 -28.79 22.92
CA ARG A 595 -11.68 -28.89 21.62
C ARG A 595 -11.80 -27.50 20.99
N ASP A 596 -11.85 -27.39 19.66
CA ASP A 596 -11.74 -26.08 18.99
C ASP A 596 -12.80 -25.06 19.47
N ALA A 597 -14.02 -25.50 19.81
CA ALA A 597 -15.07 -24.63 20.37
C ALA A 597 -14.80 -24.13 21.80
N GLU A 598 -14.06 -24.90 22.61
CA GLU A 598 -13.61 -24.54 23.96
C GLU A 598 -12.38 -23.62 23.87
N ALA A 599 -11.43 -23.94 22.98
CA ALA A 599 -10.28 -23.11 22.67
C ALA A 599 -10.72 -21.71 22.20
N TYR A 600 -11.79 -21.60 21.40
CA TYR A 600 -12.36 -20.32 20.96
C TYR A 600 -12.82 -19.42 22.12
N GLN A 601 -13.38 -20.03 23.18
CA GLN A 601 -13.77 -19.29 24.40
C GLN A 601 -12.54 -18.87 25.22
N LEU A 602 -11.50 -19.71 25.23
CA LEU A 602 -10.24 -19.43 25.92
C LEU A 602 -9.37 -18.36 25.24
N ILE A 603 -9.61 -17.99 23.97
CA ILE A 603 -8.89 -16.91 23.26
C ILE A 603 -8.78 -15.66 24.14
N ARG A 604 -9.90 -15.13 24.63
CA ARG A 604 -9.91 -13.89 25.43
C ARG A 604 -9.16 -14.02 26.76
N ALA A 605 -9.07 -15.22 27.33
CA ALA A 605 -8.27 -15.46 28.52
C ALA A 605 -6.77 -15.46 28.17
N VAL A 606 -6.37 -16.11 27.07
CA VAL A 606 -4.99 -16.10 26.57
C VAL A 606 -4.55 -14.67 26.23
N SER A 607 -5.36 -13.90 25.50
CA SER A 607 -5.05 -12.50 25.15
C SER A 607 -4.79 -11.63 26.36
N VAL A 608 -5.63 -11.72 27.40
CA VAL A 608 -5.48 -10.91 28.62
C VAL A 608 -4.26 -11.35 29.44
N LEU A 609 -4.00 -12.65 29.55
CA LEU A 609 -2.88 -13.17 30.34
C LEU A 609 -1.51 -12.99 29.66
N LEU A 610 -1.46 -12.92 28.32
CA LEU A 610 -0.25 -12.65 27.54
C LEU A 610 -0.14 -11.21 27.03
N SER A 611 -1.10 -10.34 27.36
CA SER A 611 -1.17 -8.94 26.89
C SER A 611 -1.11 -8.79 25.36
N PHE A 612 -1.82 -9.66 24.62
CA PHE A 612 -1.92 -9.58 23.17
C PHE A 612 -2.62 -8.29 22.72
N THR A 613 -2.16 -7.74 21.61
CA THR A 613 -2.86 -6.72 20.84
C THR A 613 -4.18 -7.26 20.26
N ARG A 614 -5.05 -6.36 19.83
CA ARG A 614 -6.32 -6.74 19.19
C ARG A 614 -6.08 -7.51 17.90
N GLU A 615 -5.01 -7.16 17.20
CA GLU A 615 -4.56 -7.73 15.94
C GLU A 615 -4.04 -9.17 16.14
N GLU A 616 -3.32 -9.42 17.23
CA GLU A 616 -2.89 -10.77 17.65
C GLU A 616 -4.07 -11.64 18.12
N GLU A 617 -5.02 -11.10 18.90
CA GLU A 617 -6.26 -11.81 19.26
C GLU A 617 -7.06 -12.20 17.99
N GLU A 618 -7.21 -11.28 17.05
CA GLU A 618 -7.97 -11.51 15.82
C GLU A 618 -7.24 -12.48 14.87
N MET A 619 -5.90 -12.50 14.85
CA MET A 619 -5.10 -13.50 14.15
C MET A 619 -5.25 -14.90 14.75
N LEU A 620 -5.22 -15.02 16.09
CA LEU A 620 -5.41 -16.29 16.80
C LEU A 620 -6.81 -16.87 16.52
N LYS A 621 -7.82 -15.99 16.53
CA LYS A 621 -9.20 -16.30 16.15
C LYS A 621 -9.33 -16.75 14.68
N GLN A 622 -8.79 -16.00 13.73
CA GLN A 622 -8.81 -16.38 12.30
C GLN A 622 -8.10 -17.73 12.07
N THR A 623 -7.02 -18.00 12.79
CA THR A 623 -6.28 -19.27 12.71
C THR A 623 -7.11 -20.45 13.21
N LEU A 624 -7.91 -20.25 14.28
CA LEU A 624 -8.79 -21.27 14.81
C LEU A 624 -10.05 -21.46 13.94
N GLU A 625 -10.63 -20.39 13.41
CA GLU A 625 -11.75 -20.44 12.43
C GLU A 625 -11.32 -21.13 11.12
N TYR A 626 -10.07 -20.92 10.69
CA TYR A 626 -9.45 -21.69 9.59
C TYR A 626 -9.36 -23.19 9.92
N LYS A 627 -8.87 -23.58 11.11
CA LYS A 627 -8.83 -24.99 11.54
C LYS A 627 -10.21 -25.66 11.62
N MET A 628 -11.26 -24.89 11.90
CA MET A 628 -12.66 -25.36 11.87
C MET A 628 -13.24 -25.48 10.45
N SER A 629 -12.59 -24.92 9.43
CA SER A 629 -13.14 -24.78 8.07
C SER A 629 -12.51 -25.75 7.07
N TRP A 630 -13.33 -26.60 6.46
CA TRP A 630 -12.91 -27.52 5.40
C TRP A 630 -12.41 -26.80 4.12
N PHE A 631 -12.79 -25.53 3.92
CA PHE A 631 -12.54 -24.77 2.68
C PHE A 631 -11.91 -23.38 2.92
N GLY A 632 -11.30 -23.16 4.09
CA GLY A 632 -10.55 -21.92 4.34
C GLY A 632 -9.19 -21.92 3.64
N SER A 633 -8.67 -20.73 3.33
CA SER A 633 -7.23 -20.53 3.11
C SER A 633 -6.56 -20.22 4.46
N LYS A 634 -5.30 -20.63 4.64
CA LYS A 634 -4.54 -20.34 5.86
C LYS A 634 -4.37 -18.82 5.98
N PRO A 635 -4.71 -18.18 7.12
CA PRO A 635 -4.54 -16.73 7.27
C PRO A 635 -3.07 -16.37 7.15
N SER A 636 -2.77 -15.34 6.36
CA SER A 636 -1.42 -14.81 6.22
C SER A 636 -1.08 -13.91 7.43
N PRO A 637 0.11 -14.03 8.03
CA PRO A 637 0.57 -13.08 9.03
C PRO A 637 0.73 -11.70 8.36
N LYS A 638 -0.08 -10.72 8.79
CA LYS A 638 -0.05 -9.36 8.25
C LYS A 638 1.15 -8.59 8.82
N GLY A 639 2.29 -8.73 8.15
CA GLY A 639 3.52 -8.03 8.52
C GLY A 639 4.31 -8.72 9.63
N ILE A 640 5.46 -8.14 9.94
CA ILE A 640 6.46 -8.69 10.84
C ILE A 640 5.98 -8.52 12.28
N ILE A 641 5.60 -9.62 12.96
CA ILE A 641 5.60 -9.67 14.42
C ILE A 641 7.06 -9.63 14.87
N ARG A 642 7.60 -8.43 15.01
CA ARG A 642 8.84 -8.20 15.76
C ARG A 642 8.51 -8.60 17.20
N PRO A 643 9.24 -9.53 17.84
CA PRO A 643 8.89 -9.98 19.18
C PRO A 643 8.75 -8.78 20.13
N SER A 644 7.71 -8.79 20.97
CA SER A 644 7.38 -7.71 21.91
C SER A 644 8.35 -7.65 23.10
N ILE A 645 9.65 -7.51 22.81
CA ILE A 645 10.70 -7.32 23.80
C ILE A 645 10.57 -5.89 24.33
N SER A 646 9.89 -5.74 25.46
CA SER A 646 9.75 -4.44 26.14
C SER A 646 11.08 -4.02 26.77
N GLY A 647 11.95 -3.43 25.96
CA GLY A 647 13.23 -2.86 26.38
C GLY A 647 13.71 -1.82 25.36
N ALA A 648 13.95 -0.59 25.82
CA ALA A 648 14.46 0.47 24.95
C ALA A 648 15.95 0.22 24.64
N SER A 649 16.26 -0.15 23.40
CA SER A 649 17.65 -0.24 22.95
C SER A 649 18.21 1.17 22.82
N THR A 650 19.16 1.51 23.69
CA THR A 650 19.91 2.77 23.64
C THR A 650 20.64 2.93 22.32
N HIS A 651 20.69 4.16 21.82
CA HIS A 651 21.63 4.60 20.78
C HIS A 651 23.06 4.29 21.19
N TRP A 652 23.77 3.51 20.37
CA TRP A 652 25.23 3.41 20.34
C TRP A 652 25.67 3.73 18.91
N SER A 653 26.88 4.27 18.80
CA SER A 653 27.40 5.05 17.66
C SER A 653 27.30 4.36 16.29
#